data_AF-A0A6C0ISZ9-F1
#
_entry.id   AF-A0A6C0ISZ9-F1
#
_cell.length_a   1.000
_cell.length_b   1.000
_cell.length_c   1.000
_cell.angle_alpha   90.00
_cell.angle_beta   90.00
_cell.angle_gamma   90.00
#
_symmetry.space_group_name_H-M   'P 1'
#
loop_
_entity.id
_entity.type
_entity.pdbx_description
1 polymer ?
#
loop_
_entity_poly.entity_id
_entity_poly.type
_entity_poly.pdbx_seq_one_letter_code
_entity_poly.pdbx_strand_id
1 'polypeptide(L)'
;MDIPDKFGVIINSTTPDLKMTKCEITTYFENLIKNNNRMFMPSIINNNLSIDPSISDKLILDNLTDYVKEIRKNLRQNLRRGIKSNLINVFISSLTNYSNKVYQLEYFINNTSNDDTFRVKCYYIFLSLVVSDPTLKEVFKKDLMNISSKKETNFLLSKIQKINPEFYQDWCIGFIKGCLNSYSNISSNLISAEYPISKNLIPIYEFSCYVKFLTEYKDHFKCIDDQTIFGDIIENLINKIYSVSEHNDVKTFNQFIKNNNESITTYIIPYLTKDQIDDLETTIIVKVYEKYKRSESLESICDFYINISKYFSKIFHISIIIMSKDMAKFIIDNSLVVELTNILITKLENCIKNDTYDTVSYLFNIISYFDDKNIIFDIYHRELMLRLLGDNVKDIEYENLLVTKLTRSFNCRQCYKLSKTIEDVEKSIEFKKYMVDLLVKAEKVNLTPSKWSIVNTTYNIWESTVFDIATRLDTLKSCSGNICNFLKLYSNVYGKTHKNSRYLNWYLHTGSVVISYKTTKGDVVLKLLPLQALVLEQFDTHVDYITMDQYINLPFLSSYEMVEREKLLDIFIENDILARTCDIDSNKITINLTRQSCTELNLIDKFFEISSLPIAWHEEELVQTANNKEDIVKTKINHHIKTKALNYNELFTLCKDINVFKLDDELFKKSLDSMISSNYIELNEESNMYSKLVY
;
A
#
# COMPACT_ATOMS: atom_id res chain seq x y z
N MET A 1 -68.36 -70.92 19.71
CA MET A 1 -68.82 -69.51 19.71
C MET A 1 -67.67 -68.71 19.15
N ASP A 2 -67.77 -68.38 17.86
CA ASP A 2 -66.73 -67.65 17.13
C ASP A 2 -66.83 -66.17 17.47
N ILE A 3 -65.72 -65.59 17.92
CA ILE A 3 -65.55 -64.15 18.06
C ILE A 3 -64.84 -63.65 16.79
N PRO A 4 -65.36 -62.63 16.10
CA PRO A 4 -64.78 -62.15 14.86
C PRO A 4 -63.49 -61.36 15.07
N ASP A 5 -62.58 -61.60 14.14
CA ASP A 5 -61.21 -61.14 13.99
C ASP A 5 -61.12 -59.63 13.65
N LYS A 6 -61.02 -58.77 14.67
CA LYS A 6 -60.89 -57.30 14.50
C LYS A 6 -59.75 -56.65 15.27
N PHE A 7 -58.97 -57.40 16.04
CA PHE A 7 -57.88 -56.83 16.83
C PHE A 7 -56.69 -57.77 16.79
N GLY A 8 -55.61 -57.33 16.14
CA GLY A 8 -54.43 -58.12 15.87
C GLY A 8 -53.78 -58.69 17.13
N VAL A 9 -54.19 -59.90 17.49
CA VAL A 9 -53.51 -60.81 18.40
C VAL A 9 -53.47 -62.14 17.67
N ILE A 10 -52.28 -62.54 17.23
CA ILE A 10 -52.09 -63.79 16.48
C ILE A 10 -52.04 -64.97 17.46
N ILE A 11 -52.87 -65.97 17.15
CA ILE A 11 -52.78 -67.32 17.69
C ILE A 11 -51.55 -68.00 17.07
N ASN A 12 -50.68 -68.58 17.90
CA ASN A 12 -49.67 -69.56 17.45
C ASN A 12 -50.39 -70.77 16.84
N SER A 13 -50.73 -70.75 15.55
CA SER A 13 -51.19 -71.95 14.84
C SER A 13 -50.00 -72.62 14.17
N THR A 14 -49.71 -73.86 14.59
CA THR A 14 -48.62 -74.72 14.13
C THR A 14 -48.92 -75.46 12.81
N THR A 15 -49.87 -74.97 12.00
CA THR A 15 -50.24 -75.56 10.71
C THR A 15 -49.50 -74.87 9.55
N PRO A 16 -48.52 -75.51 8.89
CA PRO A 16 -47.69 -74.89 7.85
C PRO A 16 -48.42 -74.67 6.51
N ASP A 17 -49.62 -75.24 6.33
CA ASP A 17 -50.30 -75.37 5.02
C ASP A 17 -51.43 -74.35 4.75
N LEU A 18 -51.63 -73.35 5.61
CA LEU A 18 -52.62 -72.29 5.38
C LEU A 18 -52.07 -71.22 4.41
N LYS A 19 -52.54 -71.24 3.16
CA LYS A 19 -52.35 -70.13 2.20
C LYS A 19 -53.30 -68.98 2.55
N MET A 20 -52.74 -67.84 2.95
CA MET A 20 -53.54 -66.61 3.09
C MET A 20 -53.96 -66.10 1.71
N THR A 21 -55.16 -65.57 1.61
CA THR A 21 -55.61 -64.86 0.41
C THR A 21 -54.87 -63.53 0.26
N LYS A 22 -54.74 -63.03 -0.97
CA LYS A 22 -54.13 -61.73 -1.25
C LYS A 22 -54.76 -60.58 -0.45
N CYS A 23 -56.06 -60.66 -0.16
CA CYS A 23 -56.79 -59.67 0.63
C CYS A 23 -56.34 -59.65 2.10
N GLU A 24 -56.15 -60.83 2.70
CA GLU A 24 -55.72 -60.95 4.10
C GLU A 24 -54.26 -60.50 4.28
N ILE A 25 -53.39 -60.80 3.31
CA ILE A 25 -51.99 -60.32 3.29
C ILE A 25 -51.95 -58.78 3.17
N THR A 26 -52.77 -58.21 2.29
CA THR A 26 -52.86 -56.75 2.11
C THR A 26 -53.35 -56.06 3.40
N THR A 27 -54.38 -56.61 4.02
CA THR A 27 -54.96 -56.11 5.28
C THR A 27 -53.97 -56.20 6.44
N TYR A 28 -53.15 -57.25 6.49
CA TYR A 28 -52.09 -57.37 7.48
C TYR A 28 -51.05 -56.26 7.35
N PHE A 29 -50.51 -56.01 6.15
CA PHE A 29 -49.52 -54.95 5.94
C PHE A 29 -50.12 -53.55 6.12
N GLU A 30 -51.39 -53.34 5.74
CA GLU A 30 -52.12 -52.11 6.07
C GLU A 30 -52.19 -51.86 7.58
N ASN A 31 -52.57 -52.88 8.36
CA ASN A 31 -52.66 -52.78 9.82
C ASN A 31 -51.28 -52.64 10.47
N LEU A 32 -50.27 -53.32 9.95
CA LEU A 32 -48.87 -53.22 10.36
C LEU A 32 -48.35 -51.79 10.17
N ILE A 33 -48.69 -51.15 9.05
CA ILE A 33 -48.23 -49.80 8.70
C ILE A 33 -49.04 -48.73 9.45
N LYS A 34 -50.37 -48.90 9.59
CA LYS A 34 -51.26 -47.94 10.28
C LYS A 34 -51.12 -47.96 11.82
N ASN A 35 -50.76 -49.11 12.43
CA ASN A 35 -50.59 -49.20 13.89
C ASN A 35 -49.14 -48.97 14.33
N ASN A 36 -48.94 -48.24 15.44
CA ASN A 36 -47.60 -48.01 16.01
C ASN A 36 -47.11 -49.14 16.94
N ASN A 37 -47.89 -50.20 17.12
CA ASN A 37 -47.55 -51.33 17.98
C ASN A 37 -46.59 -52.29 17.26
N ARG A 38 -45.61 -52.86 17.98
CA ARG A 38 -44.74 -53.92 17.44
C ARG A 38 -45.58 -55.17 17.16
N MET A 39 -45.75 -55.51 15.90
CA MET A 39 -46.37 -56.76 15.47
C MET A 39 -45.28 -57.76 15.09
N PHE A 40 -45.35 -58.98 15.63
CA PHE A 40 -44.44 -60.07 15.27
C PHE A 40 -44.87 -60.69 13.94
N MET A 41 -43.91 -61.10 13.11
CA MET A 41 -44.16 -61.85 11.88
C MET A 41 -44.59 -63.28 12.22
N PRO A 42 -45.85 -63.69 12.00
CA PRO A 42 -46.23 -65.08 12.18
C PRO A 42 -45.65 -65.97 11.07
N SER A 43 -45.38 -67.23 11.41
CA SER A 43 -44.81 -68.25 10.53
C SER A 43 -45.59 -68.44 9.23
N ILE A 44 -46.92 -68.28 9.27
CA ILE A 44 -47.80 -68.35 8.09
C ILE A 44 -47.53 -67.21 7.10
N ILE A 45 -47.26 -66.00 7.58
CA ILE A 45 -46.94 -64.86 6.70
C ILE A 45 -45.52 -65.00 6.15
N ASN A 46 -44.57 -65.47 6.96
CA ASN A 46 -43.20 -65.77 6.51
C ASN A 46 -43.16 -66.83 5.40
N ASN A 47 -43.95 -67.90 5.53
CA ASN A 47 -44.06 -68.96 4.53
C ASN A 47 -44.74 -68.48 3.23
N ASN A 48 -45.72 -67.58 3.30
CA ASN A 48 -46.36 -67.02 2.11
C ASN A 48 -45.46 -66.01 1.36
N LEU A 49 -44.60 -65.27 2.08
CA LEU A 49 -43.67 -64.29 1.48
C LEU A 49 -42.41 -64.91 0.89
N SER A 50 -42.02 -66.11 1.35
CA SER A 50 -40.89 -66.87 0.79
C SER A 50 -41.19 -67.50 -0.57
N ILE A 51 -42.46 -67.52 -1.00
CA ILE A 51 -42.91 -68.08 -2.29
C ILE A 51 -42.90 -67.01 -3.41
N ASP A 52 -43.12 -65.73 -3.09
CA ASP A 52 -43.03 -64.61 -4.06
C ASP A 52 -42.58 -63.29 -3.39
N PRO A 53 -41.26 -63.03 -3.33
CA PRO A 53 -40.69 -61.84 -2.70
C PRO A 53 -41.10 -60.52 -3.37
N SER A 54 -41.55 -60.56 -4.63
CA SER A 54 -41.92 -59.36 -5.38
C SER A 54 -43.25 -58.76 -4.92
N ILE A 55 -44.11 -59.58 -4.31
CA ILE A 55 -45.41 -59.18 -3.78
C ILE A 55 -45.26 -58.41 -2.47
N SER A 56 -44.25 -58.73 -1.64
CA SER A 56 -44.01 -58.06 -0.35
C SER A 56 -43.59 -56.61 -0.52
N ASP A 57 -42.61 -56.35 -1.39
CA ASP A 57 -42.06 -55.03 -1.59
C ASP A 57 -43.11 -54.06 -2.13
N LYS A 58 -43.90 -54.50 -3.13
CA LYS A 58 -44.93 -53.66 -3.74
C LYS A 58 -46.05 -53.32 -2.75
N LEU A 59 -46.54 -54.30 -1.99
CA LEU A 59 -47.58 -54.08 -0.97
C LEU A 59 -47.11 -53.19 0.17
N ILE A 60 -45.86 -53.32 0.61
CA ILE A 60 -45.26 -52.48 1.65
C ILE A 60 -45.11 -51.03 1.12
N LEU A 61 -44.62 -50.85 -0.10
CA LEU A 61 -44.42 -49.52 -0.70
C LEU A 61 -45.75 -48.81 -0.99
N ASP A 62 -46.78 -49.50 -1.49
CA ASP A 62 -48.11 -48.93 -1.74
C ASP A 62 -48.77 -48.44 -0.44
N ASN A 63 -48.72 -49.25 0.62
CA ASN A 63 -49.26 -48.89 1.94
C ASN A 63 -48.44 -47.79 2.65
N LEU A 64 -47.11 -47.79 2.47
CA LEU A 64 -46.25 -46.68 2.92
C LEU A 64 -46.60 -45.38 2.21
N THR A 65 -46.90 -45.42 0.91
CA THR A 65 -47.33 -44.25 0.13
C THR A 65 -48.56 -43.60 0.75
N ASP A 66 -49.56 -44.39 1.16
CA ASP A 66 -50.76 -43.87 1.81
C ASP A 66 -50.50 -43.34 3.23
N TYR A 67 -49.64 -44.01 4.00
CA TYR A 67 -49.18 -43.50 5.30
C TYR A 67 -48.47 -42.14 5.17
N VAL A 68 -47.63 -41.97 4.15
CA VAL A 68 -46.96 -40.70 3.86
C VAL A 68 -47.94 -39.61 3.43
N LYS A 69 -48.98 -39.94 2.65
CA LYS A 69 -50.05 -38.99 2.31
C LYS A 69 -50.79 -38.48 3.56
N GLU A 70 -50.96 -39.33 4.56
CA GLU A 70 -51.56 -38.95 5.85
C GLU A 70 -50.64 -38.01 6.66
N ILE A 71 -49.34 -38.32 6.73
CA ILE A 71 -48.33 -37.42 7.32
C ILE A 71 -48.37 -36.04 6.64
N ARG A 72 -48.39 -36.00 5.31
CA ARG A 72 -48.51 -34.76 4.53
C ARG A 72 -49.78 -33.98 4.86
N LYS A 73 -50.92 -34.68 4.98
CA LYS A 73 -52.21 -34.08 5.34
C LYS A 73 -52.14 -33.46 6.75
N ASN A 74 -51.51 -34.15 7.71
CA ASN A 74 -51.32 -33.64 9.07
C ASN A 74 -50.41 -32.41 9.10
N LEU A 75 -49.32 -32.41 8.34
CA LEU A 75 -48.45 -31.23 8.19
C LEU A 75 -49.22 -30.02 7.62
N ARG A 76 -50.05 -30.21 6.59
CA ARG A 76 -50.94 -29.16 6.05
C ARG A 76 -51.98 -28.66 7.06
N GLN A 77 -52.50 -29.54 7.91
CA GLN A 77 -53.46 -29.14 8.94
C GLN A 77 -52.79 -28.33 10.06
N ASN A 78 -51.56 -28.67 10.44
CA ASN A 78 -50.77 -27.90 11.40
C ASN A 78 -50.48 -26.48 10.89
N LEU A 79 -50.19 -26.33 9.59
CA LEU A 79 -50.10 -25.02 8.93
C LEU A 79 -51.37 -24.19 9.07
N ARG A 80 -52.53 -24.77 8.76
CA ARG A 80 -53.82 -24.07 8.82
C ARG A 80 -54.23 -23.64 10.23
N ARG A 81 -53.72 -24.33 11.25
CA ARG A 81 -54.01 -24.07 12.66
C ARG A 81 -53.13 -22.98 13.28
N GLY A 82 -52.14 -22.45 12.55
CA GLY A 82 -51.29 -21.34 13.02
C GLY A 82 -50.46 -21.68 14.27
N ILE A 83 -50.16 -22.96 14.49
CA ILE A 83 -49.35 -23.39 15.64
C ILE A 83 -47.95 -22.79 15.47
N LYS A 84 -47.54 -21.89 16.38
CA LYS A 84 -46.22 -21.24 16.43
C LYS A 84 -45.03 -22.22 16.59
N SER A 85 -45.26 -23.53 16.54
CA SER A 85 -44.21 -24.53 16.57
C SER A 85 -43.52 -24.57 15.21
N ASN A 86 -42.20 -24.33 15.21
CA ASN A 86 -41.32 -24.42 14.05
C ASN A 86 -41.70 -25.64 13.19
N LEU A 87 -42.26 -25.44 11.99
CA LEU A 87 -42.83 -26.50 11.15
C LEU A 87 -41.76 -27.54 10.80
N ILE A 88 -40.51 -27.08 10.76
CA ILE A 88 -39.30 -27.89 10.62
C ILE A 88 -39.19 -28.91 11.75
N ASN A 89 -39.46 -28.55 13.00
CA ASN A 89 -39.41 -29.49 14.12
C ASN A 89 -40.49 -30.59 13.99
N VAL A 90 -41.68 -30.20 13.53
CA VAL A 90 -42.76 -31.16 13.27
C VAL A 90 -42.40 -32.07 12.09
N PHE A 91 -41.76 -31.53 11.06
CA PHE A 91 -41.24 -32.30 9.94
C PHE A 91 -40.14 -33.27 10.36
N ILE A 92 -39.17 -32.83 11.17
CA ILE A 92 -38.09 -33.67 11.74
C ILE A 92 -38.69 -34.80 12.57
N SER A 93 -39.65 -34.50 13.43
CA SER A 93 -40.34 -35.51 14.25
C SER A 93 -41.07 -36.53 13.36
N SER A 94 -41.75 -36.05 12.31
CA SER A 94 -42.45 -36.90 11.34
C SER A 94 -41.50 -37.82 10.58
N LEU A 95 -40.36 -37.30 10.13
CA LEU A 95 -39.32 -38.10 9.46
C LEU A 95 -38.68 -39.10 10.43
N THR A 96 -38.43 -38.72 11.68
CA THR A 96 -37.87 -39.62 12.69
C THR A 96 -38.82 -40.79 12.97
N ASN A 97 -40.12 -40.51 13.10
CA ASN A 97 -41.15 -41.54 13.25
C ASN A 97 -41.23 -42.44 12.01
N TYR A 98 -41.19 -41.84 10.82
CA TYR A 98 -41.15 -42.58 9.56
C TYR A 98 -39.90 -43.46 9.45
N SER A 99 -38.74 -42.96 9.87
CA SER A 99 -37.47 -43.70 9.87
C SER A 99 -37.54 -44.93 10.77
N ASN A 100 -38.08 -44.79 11.98
CA ASN A 100 -38.32 -45.92 12.89
C ASN A 100 -39.28 -46.94 12.26
N LYS A 101 -40.28 -46.49 11.50
CA LYS A 101 -41.20 -47.36 10.78
C LYS A 101 -40.52 -48.14 9.66
N VAL A 102 -39.65 -47.49 8.88
CA VAL A 102 -38.84 -48.13 7.83
C VAL A 102 -37.93 -49.21 8.43
N TYR A 103 -37.26 -48.93 9.56
CA TYR A 103 -36.45 -49.93 10.27
C TYR A 103 -37.28 -51.13 10.77
N GLN A 104 -38.51 -50.91 11.22
CA GLN A 104 -39.40 -52.01 11.60
C GLN A 104 -39.81 -52.85 10.40
N LEU A 105 -40.05 -52.22 9.25
CA LEU A 105 -40.49 -52.89 8.02
C LEU A 105 -39.37 -53.67 7.34
N GLU A 106 -38.12 -53.25 7.52
CA GLU A 106 -36.94 -53.94 7.02
C GLU A 106 -36.79 -55.36 7.58
N TYR A 107 -37.25 -55.58 8.82
CA TYR A 107 -37.33 -56.92 9.42
C TYR A 107 -38.17 -57.92 8.60
N PHE A 108 -39.08 -57.42 7.75
CA PHE A 108 -40.04 -58.22 6.99
C PHE A 108 -39.56 -58.52 5.55
N ILE A 109 -38.36 -58.08 5.16
CA ILE A 109 -37.79 -58.26 3.81
C ILE A 109 -36.61 -59.22 3.91
N ASN A 110 -36.67 -60.35 3.20
CA ASN A 110 -35.64 -61.39 3.26
C ASN A 110 -34.29 -60.88 2.70
N ASN A 111 -33.25 -60.97 3.55
CA ASN A 111 -31.81 -60.65 3.43
C ASN A 111 -31.04 -61.01 2.12
N THR A 112 -31.62 -60.91 0.91
CA THR A 112 -30.99 -61.44 -0.32
C THR A 112 -30.57 -60.41 -1.36
N SER A 113 -30.75 -59.10 -1.13
CA SER A 113 -30.18 -58.08 -2.02
C SER A 113 -29.89 -56.79 -1.27
N ASN A 114 -28.61 -56.40 -1.21
CA ASN A 114 -28.05 -55.13 -0.70
C ASN A 114 -29.08 -54.17 -0.07
N ASP A 115 -29.08 -54.13 1.28
CA ASP A 115 -29.93 -53.37 2.21
C ASP A 115 -30.21 -51.90 1.84
N ASP A 116 -29.37 -51.26 1.04
CA ASP A 116 -29.53 -49.84 0.69
C ASP A 116 -30.71 -49.57 -0.25
N THR A 117 -31.10 -50.52 -1.12
CA THR A 117 -32.10 -50.23 -2.17
C THR A 117 -33.54 -50.07 -1.65
N PHE A 118 -33.96 -50.84 -0.64
CA PHE A 118 -35.32 -50.73 -0.08
C PHE A 118 -35.49 -49.47 0.79
N ARG A 119 -34.51 -49.19 1.66
CA ARG A 119 -34.51 -47.96 2.47
C ARG A 119 -34.56 -46.72 1.59
N VAL A 120 -33.74 -46.69 0.52
CA VAL A 120 -33.74 -45.58 -0.45
C VAL A 120 -35.10 -45.39 -1.10
N LYS A 121 -35.78 -46.47 -1.55
CA LYS A 121 -37.14 -46.39 -2.11
C LYS A 121 -38.16 -45.85 -1.12
N CYS A 122 -38.14 -46.30 0.13
CA CYS A 122 -39.04 -45.81 1.18
C CYS A 122 -38.84 -44.31 1.46
N TYR A 123 -37.60 -43.88 1.68
CA TYR A 123 -37.34 -42.46 1.92
C TYR A 123 -37.60 -41.60 0.68
N TYR A 124 -37.41 -42.13 -0.54
CA TYR A 124 -37.80 -41.43 -1.77
C TYR A 124 -39.32 -41.20 -1.82
N ILE A 125 -40.15 -42.18 -1.43
CA ILE A 125 -41.61 -42.01 -1.31
C ILE A 125 -41.96 -40.93 -0.29
N PHE A 126 -41.32 -40.93 0.88
CA PHE A 126 -41.55 -39.90 1.90
C PHE A 126 -41.24 -38.49 1.37
N LEU A 127 -40.04 -38.32 0.82
CA LEU A 127 -39.55 -37.03 0.36
C LEU A 127 -40.33 -36.52 -0.86
N SER A 128 -40.63 -37.39 -1.84
CA SER A 128 -41.40 -37.00 -3.03
C SER A 128 -42.85 -36.63 -2.72
N LEU A 129 -43.49 -37.26 -1.73
CA LEU A 129 -44.89 -36.94 -1.43
C LEU A 129 -45.01 -35.72 -0.51
N VAL A 130 -44.21 -35.65 0.55
CA VAL A 130 -44.29 -34.59 1.56
C VAL A 130 -43.65 -33.31 1.05
N VAL A 131 -42.54 -33.41 0.33
CA VAL A 131 -41.69 -32.26 0.03
C VAL A 131 -41.88 -31.71 -1.38
N SER A 132 -42.41 -32.51 -2.32
CA SER A 132 -42.93 -31.99 -3.60
C SER A 132 -44.30 -31.31 -3.47
N ASP A 133 -44.83 -31.21 -2.25
CA ASP A 133 -46.04 -30.45 -1.94
C ASP A 133 -45.80 -28.93 -2.05
N PRO A 134 -46.44 -28.20 -2.99
CA PRO A 134 -46.13 -26.79 -3.23
C PRO A 134 -46.38 -25.89 -2.02
N THR A 135 -47.42 -26.19 -1.25
CA THR A 135 -47.80 -25.44 -0.05
C THR A 135 -46.80 -25.62 1.08
N LEU A 136 -46.37 -26.86 1.33
CA LEU A 136 -45.35 -27.12 2.34
C LEU A 136 -44.00 -26.55 1.87
N LYS A 137 -43.66 -26.68 0.58
CA LYS A 137 -42.43 -26.13 -0.02
C LYS A 137 -42.33 -24.62 0.18
N GLU A 138 -43.40 -23.86 -0.05
CA GLU A 138 -43.41 -22.40 0.17
C GLU A 138 -43.34 -21.99 1.64
N VAL A 139 -43.92 -22.76 2.56
CA VAL A 139 -43.81 -22.44 3.99
C VAL A 139 -42.44 -22.81 4.55
N PHE A 140 -41.92 -23.97 4.16
CA PHE A 140 -40.58 -24.40 4.53
C PHE A 140 -39.50 -23.42 4.04
N LYS A 141 -39.70 -22.70 2.93
CA LYS A 141 -38.82 -21.59 2.49
C LYS A 141 -38.82 -20.37 3.42
N LYS A 142 -39.89 -20.16 4.19
CA LYS A 142 -40.11 -18.97 5.04
C LYS A 142 -39.87 -19.23 6.53
N ASP A 143 -39.76 -20.49 6.93
CA ASP A 143 -39.55 -20.86 8.33
C ASP A 143 -38.07 -20.72 8.71
N LEU A 144 -37.77 -20.39 9.97
CA LEU A 144 -36.38 -20.17 10.43
C LEU A 144 -35.89 -21.34 11.27
N MET A 145 -34.71 -21.87 10.96
CA MET A 145 -34.10 -22.95 11.74
C MET A 145 -33.88 -22.52 13.19
N ASN A 146 -34.41 -23.27 14.16
CA ASN A 146 -34.02 -23.05 15.56
C ASN A 146 -32.59 -23.59 15.78
N ILE A 147 -31.68 -22.72 16.21
CA ILE A 147 -30.27 -23.06 16.45
C ILE A 147 -30.12 -24.15 17.53
N SER A 148 -31.07 -24.25 18.48
CA SER A 148 -31.06 -25.32 19.50
C SER A 148 -31.25 -26.73 18.92
N SER A 149 -31.86 -26.87 17.73
CA SER A 149 -32.08 -28.14 17.01
C SER A 149 -31.03 -28.43 15.91
N LYS A 150 -29.83 -27.82 16.01
CA LYS A 150 -28.74 -27.94 15.03
C LYS A 150 -28.37 -29.38 14.69
N LYS A 151 -28.16 -30.24 15.69
CA LYS A 151 -27.69 -31.62 15.47
C LYS A 151 -28.70 -32.43 14.65
N GLU A 152 -29.98 -32.26 14.93
CA GLU A 152 -31.08 -32.94 14.25
C GLU A 152 -31.24 -32.42 12.82
N THR A 153 -31.10 -31.11 12.62
CA THR A 153 -31.16 -30.49 11.30
C THR A 153 -29.98 -30.91 10.42
N ASN A 154 -28.76 -30.96 10.95
CA ASN A 154 -27.58 -31.43 10.19
C ASN A 154 -27.71 -32.93 9.83
N PHE A 155 -28.24 -33.74 10.74
CA PHE A 155 -28.54 -35.15 10.46
C PHE A 155 -29.61 -35.31 9.37
N LEU A 156 -30.66 -34.48 9.41
CA LEU A 156 -31.68 -34.42 8.37
C LEU A 156 -31.09 -34.07 7.00
N LEU A 157 -30.32 -32.99 6.93
CA LEU A 157 -29.70 -32.51 5.69
C LEU A 157 -28.77 -33.55 5.08
N SER A 158 -27.92 -34.19 5.88
CA SER A 158 -27.01 -35.25 5.41
C SER A 158 -27.76 -36.51 4.94
N LYS A 159 -28.90 -36.85 5.56
CA LYS A 159 -29.78 -37.91 5.07
C LYS A 159 -30.44 -37.55 3.75
N ILE A 160 -30.98 -36.33 3.62
CA ILE A 160 -31.62 -35.87 2.38
C ILE A 160 -30.62 -35.88 1.21
N GLN A 161 -29.39 -35.39 1.44
CA GLN A 161 -28.33 -35.37 0.44
C GLN A 161 -28.02 -36.76 -0.14
N LYS A 162 -27.97 -37.80 0.71
CA LYS A 162 -27.72 -39.18 0.29
C LYS A 162 -28.85 -39.80 -0.52
N ILE A 163 -30.08 -39.34 -0.31
CA ILE A 163 -31.30 -39.99 -0.82
C ILE A 163 -31.84 -39.28 -2.06
N ASN A 164 -31.77 -37.96 -2.11
CA ASN A 164 -32.21 -37.16 -3.25
C ASN A 164 -31.31 -35.92 -3.43
N PRO A 165 -30.21 -36.05 -4.21
CA PRO A 165 -29.26 -34.97 -4.43
C PRO A 165 -29.86 -33.74 -5.12
N GLU A 166 -30.74 -33.95 -6.12
CA GLU A 166 -31.41 -32.84 -6.84
C GLU A 166 -32.25 -32.00 -5.87
N PHE A 167 -33.01 -32.66 -5.00
CA PHE A 167 -33.82 -31.97 -4.00
C PHE A 167 -32.98 -31.24 -2.94
N TYR A 168 -31.87 -31.86 -2.51
CA TYR A 168 -30.91 -31.23 -1.60
C TYR A 168 -30.38 -29.92 -2.20
N GLN A 169 -29.99 -29.93 -3.47
CA GLN A 169 -29.52 -28.74 -4.18
C GLN A 169 -30.63 -27.68 -4.32
N ASP A 170 -31.82 -28.07 -4.78
CA ASP A 170 -32.92 -27.13 -5.08
C ASP A 170 -33.54 -26.47 -3.85
N TRP A 171 -33.64 -27.19 -2.72
CA TRP A 171 -34.38 -26.72 -1.55
C TRP A 171 -33.53 -26.55 -0.31
N CYS A 172 -32.67 -27.52 0.05
CA CYS A 172 -31.91 -27.44 1.29
C CYS A 172 -30.91 -26.28 1.28
N ILE A 173 -30.21 -26.08 0.17
CA ILE A 173 -29.30 -24.93 -0.01
C ILE A 173 -30.06 -23.61 0.07
N GLY A 174 -31.19 -23.49 -0.65
CA GLY A 174 -32.03 -22.29 -0.64
C GLY A 174 -32.65 -21.97 0.73
N PHE A 175 -33.07 -22.99 1.48
CA PHE A 175 -33.60 -22.87 2.84
C PHE A 175 -32.54 -22.33 3.82
N ILE A 176 -31.32 -22.87 3.75
CA ILE A 176 -30.21 -22.46 4.62
C ILE A 176 -29.78 -21.03 4.29
N LYS A 177 -29.72 -20.69 3.00
CA LYS A 177 -29.47 -19.34 2.51
C LYS A 177 -30.52 -18.34 3.03
N GLY A 178 -31.80 -18.70 2.98
CA GLY A 178 -32.89 -17.89 3.54
C GLY A 178 -32.80 -17.69 5.06
N CYS A 179 -32.42 -18.74 5.80
CA CYS A 179 -32.17 -18.65 7.23
C CYS A 179 -31.01 -17.70 7.53
N LEU A 180 -29.86 -17.88 6.86
CA LEU A 180 -28.67 -17.06 7.03
C LEU A 180 -28.96 -15.57 6.79
N ASN A 181 -29.65 -15.22 5.70
CA ASN A 181 -30.03 -13.85 5.37
C ASN A 181 -30.99 -13.23 6.40
N SER A 182 -31.92 -14.02 6.93
CA SER A 182 -32.87 -13.53 7.93
C SER A 182 -32.17 -13.22 9.26
N TYR A 183 -31.25 -14.09 9.68
CA TYR A 183 -30.47 -13.87 10.90
C TYR A 183 -29.53 -12.67 10.79
N SER A 184 -28.90 -12.46 9.62
CA SER A 184 -28.02 -11.31 9.40
C SER A 184 -28.77 -9.97 9.38
N ASN A 185 -29.98 -9.95 8.83
CA ASN A 185 -30.81 -8.73 8.79
C ASN A 185 -31.39 -8.34 10.14
N ILE A 186 -31.65 -9.31 11.03
CA ILE A 186 -32.15 -9.04 12.39
C ILE A 186 -31.08 -8.31 13.21
N SER A 187 -29.82 -8.75 13.13
CA SER A 187 -28.73 -8.13 13.90
C SER A 187 -28.37 -6.72 13.41
N SER A 188 -28.48 -6.44 12.10
CA SER A 188 -28.25 -5.09 11.56
C SER A 188 -29.40 -4.12 11.89
N ASN A 189 -30.65 -4.57 11.82
CA ASN A 189 -31.82 -3.70 11.98
C ASN A 189 -32.08 -3.27 13.43
N LEU A 190 -31.78 -4.13 14.42
CA LEU A 190 -31.98 -3.83 15.85
C LEU A 190 -31.21 -2.59 16.32
N ILE A 191 -30.10 -2.25 15.66
CA ILE A 191 -29.13 -1.29 16.21
C ILE A 191 -29.26 0.09 15.56
N SER A 192 -29.70 0.15 14.30
CA SER A 192 -30.09 1.40 13.64
C SER A 192 -31.26 2.12 14.33
N ALA A 193 -32.08 1.38 15.09
CA ALA A 193 -33.25 1.89 15.80
C ALA A 193 -32.99 2.27 17.26
N GLU A 194 -32.00 1.65 17.93
CA GLU A 194 -31.80 1.79 19.38
C GLU A 194 -30.68 2.78 19.78
N TYR A 195 -29.72 3.08 18.89
CA TYR A 195 -28.64 4.03 19.19
C TYR A 195 -28.39 5.01 18.03
N PRO A 196 -28.30 6.33 18.29
CA PRO A 196 -28.00 7.31 17.25
C PRO A 196 -26.51 7.22 16.87
N ILE A 197 -26.19 6.34 15.94
CA ILE A 197 -24.85 6.24 15.33
C ILE A 197 -24.78 7.26 14.18
N SER A 198 -23.65 7.96 14.05
CA SER A 198 -23.41 8.85 12.91
C SER A 198 -23.51 8.07 11.59
N LYS A 199 -24.14 8.68 10.57
CA LYS A 199 -24.36 8.04 9.25
C LYS A 199 -23.10 7.41 8.66
N ASN A 200 -21.94 8.00 8.91
CA ASN A 200 -20.66 7.55 8.36
C ASN A 200 -20.13 6.27 9.05
N LEU A 201 -20.54 6.02 10.29
CA LEU A 201 -20.13 4.84 11.08
C LEU A 201 -21.07 3.65 10.92
N ILE A 202 -22.29 3.86 10.41
CA ILE A 202 -23.28 2.79 10.19
C ILE A 202 -22.70 1.66 9.32
N PRO A 203 -22.07 1.93 8.15
CA PRO A 203 -21.56 0.85 7.30
C PRO A 203 -20.42 0.05 7.96
N ILE A 204 -19.57 0.72 8.77
CA ILE A 204 -18.48 0.06 9.52
C ILE A 204 -19.06 -0.90 10.56
N TYR A 205 -20.08 -0.43 11.28
CA TYR A 205 -20.73 -1.23 12.31
C TYR A 205 -21.45 -2.45 11.70
N GLU A 206 -22.25 -2.23 10.66
CA GLU A 206 -22.92 -3.31 9.94
C GLU A 206 -21.91 -4.34 9.42
N PHE A 207 -20.81 -3.90 8.80
CA PHE A 207 -19.73 -4.79 8.37
C PHE A 207 -19.24 -5.69 9.52
N SER A 208 -18.98 -5.11 10.70
CA SER A 208 -18.51 -5.88 11.86
C SER A 208 -19.54 -6.91 12.33
N CYS A 209 -20.84 -6.60 12.27
CA CYS A 209 -21.91 -7.54 12.59
C CYS A 209 -21.96 -8.71 11.60
N TYR A 210 -21.88 -8.42 10.30
CA TYR A 210 -21.87 -9.46 9.27
C TYR A 210 -20.63 -10.36 9.37
N VAL A 211 -19.45 -9.80 9.63
CA VAL A 211 -18.22 -10.58 9.86
C VAL A 211 -18.38 -11.46 11.09
N LYS A 212 -18.84 -10.91 12.22
CA LYS A 212 -19.07 -11.69 13.45
C LYS A 212 -20.09 -12.81 13.24
N PHE A 213 -21.16 -12.51 12.52
CA PHE A 213 -22.15 -13.52 12.14
C PHE A 213 -21.51 -14.63 11.30
N LEU A 214 -20.71 -14.27 10.29
CA LEU A 214 -20.06 -15.25 9.43
C LEU A 214 -19.05 -16.11 10.21
N THR A 215 -18.25 -15.52 11.11
CA THR A 215 -17.27 -16.27 11.92
C THR A 215 -17.94 -17.20 12.91
N GLU A 216 -19.02 -16.77 13.57
CA GLU A 216 -19.77 -17.61 14.52
C GLU A 216 -20.52 -18.75 13.80
N TYR A 217 -21.18 -18.47 12.66
CA TYR A 217 -22.07 -19.45 12.02
C TYR A 217 -21.39 -20.36 11.01
N LYS A 218 -20.24 -19.99 10.43
CA LYS A 218 -19.50 -20.82 9.46
C LYS A 218 -19.24 -22.23 9.98
N ASP A 219 -18.84 -22.36 11.24
CA ASP A 219 -18.58 -23.66 11.86
C ASP A 219 -19.84 -24.53 12.03
N HIS A 220 -21.02 -23.93 11.98
CA HIS A 220 -22.28 -24.62 12.16
C HIS A 220 -22.74 -25.36 10.90
N PHE A 221 -22.25 -24.93 9.74
CA PHE A 221 -22.63 -25.44 8.42
C PHE A 221 -21.50 -26.20 7.70
N LYS A 222 -20.43 -26.58 8.41
CA LYS A 222 -19.33 -27.42 7.89
C LYS A 222 -19.75 -28.73 7.23
N CYS A 223 -20.96 -29.21 7.49
CA CYS A 223 -21.51 -30.43 6.89
C CYS A 223 -22.09 -30.22 5.48
N ILE A 224 -22.07 -28.99 4.96
CA ILE A 224 -22.56 -28.64 3.64
C ILE A 224 -21.34 -28.23 2.82
N ASP A 225 -21.04 -28.99 1.77
CA ASP A 225 -19.89 -28.73 0.91
C ASP A 225 -20.12 -27.56 -0.06
N ASP A 226 -21.37 -27.12 -0.21
CA ASP A 226 -21.75 -26.02 -1.10
C ASP A 226 -21.52 -24.65 -0.45
N GLN A 227 -20.48 -23.95 -0.93
CA GLN A 227 -20.09 -22.63 -0.44
C GLN A 227 -21.05 -21.51 -0.88
N THR A 228 -21.93 -21.75 -1.85
CA THR A 228 -22.85 -20.73 -2.40
C THR A 228 -23.89 -20.26 -1.38
N ILE A 229 -24.11 -21.02 -0.30
CA ILE A 229 -24.99 -20.62 0.82
C ILE A 229 -24.57 -19.30 1.47
N PHE A 230 -23.28 -18.96 1.41
CA PHE A 230 -22.74 -17.72 1.96
C PHE A 230 -22.75 -16.55 0.97
N GLY A 231 -23.09 -16.79 -0.31
CA GLY A 231 -22.95 -15.81 -1.39
C GLY A 231 -23.59 -14.44 -1.09
N ASP A 232 -24.83 -14.42 -0.60
CA ASP A 232 -25.54 -13.16 -0.32
C ASP A 232 -24.92 -12.38 0.85
N ILE A 233 -24.43 -13.08 1.87
CA ILE A 233 -23.74 -12.44 3.02
C ILE A 233 -22.42 -11.85 2.56
N ILE A 234 -21.69 -12.57 1.70
CA ILE A 234 -20.42 -12.14 1.13
C ILE A 234 -20.63 -10.91 0.23
N GLU A 235 -21.68 -10.92 -0.61
CA GLU A 235 -22.06 -9.77 -1.43
C GLU A 235 -22.44 -8.55 -0.57
N ASN A 236 -23.21 -8.76 0.51
CA ASN A 236 -23.52 -7.71 1.46
C ASN A 236 -22.26 -7.14 2.13
N LEU A 237 -21.31 -7.98 2.53
CA LEU A 237 -20.03 -7.55 3.10
C LEU A 237 -19.23 -6.70 2.10
N ILE A 238 -19.17 -7.10 0.82
CA ILE A 238 -18.54 -6.31 -0.24
C ILE A 238 -19.23 -4.95 -0.40
N ASN A 239 -20.56 -4.94 -0.47
CA ASN A 239 -21.35 -3.71 -0.59
C ASN A 239 -21.13 -2.78 0.61
N LYS A 240 -20.90 -3.32 1.82
CA LYS A 240 -20.54 -2.50 2.97
C LYS A 240 -19.12 -1.93 2.87
N ILE A 241 -18.13 -2.67 2.35
CA ILE A 241 -16.80 -2.11 2.07
C ILE A 241 -16.93 -0.89 1.14
N TYR A 242 -17.74 -0.98 0.09
CA TYR A 242 -18.01 0.16 -0.80
C TYR A 242 -18.76 1.29 -0.11
N SER A 243 -19.77 0.97 0.71
CA SER A 243 -20.51 2.00 1.45
C SER A 243 -19.60 2.75 2.44
N VAL A 244 -18.65 2.07 3.08
CA VAL A 244 -17.64 2.72 3.93
C VAL A 244 -16.80 3.70 3.12
N SER A 245 -16.31 3.33 1.92
CA SER A 245 -15.52 4.25 1.09
C SER A 245 -16.32 5.42 0.51
N GLU A 246 -17.62 5.23 0.28
CA GLU A 246 -18.49 6.31 -0.20
C GLU A 246 -18.76 7.37 0.86
N HIS A 247 -19.01 6.96 2.12
CA HIS A 247 -19.48 7.84 3.19
C HIS A 247 -18.36 8.38 4.09
N ASN A 248 -17.13 7.90 3.95
CA ASN A 248 -16.00 8.28 4.80
C ASN A 248 -14.85 8.91 4.00
N ASP A 249 -13.98 9.61 4.74
CA ASP A 249 -12.71 10.13 4.24
C ASP A 249 -11.65 9.02 4.14
N VAL A 250 -10.52 9.33 3.50
CA VAL A 250 -9.40 8.39 3.33
C VAL A 250 -8.90 7.86 4.67
N LYS A 251 -8.80 8.73 5.69
CA LYS A 251 -8.25 8.36 6.99
C LYS A 251 -9.12 7.33 7.69
N THR A 252 -10.43 7.53 7.71
CA THR A 252 -11.36 6.57 8.32
C THR A 252 -11.42 5.28 7.52
N PHE A 253 -11.43 5.36 6.18
CA PHE A 253 -11.39 4.17 5.34
C PHE A 253 -10.09 3.35 5.53
N ASN A 254 -8.94 4.02 5.62
CA ASN A 254 -7.65 3.38 5.89
C ASN A 254 -7.65 2.65 7.23
N GLN A 255 -8.18 3.27 8.27
CA GLN A 255 -8.31 2.65 9.59
C GLN A 255 -9.26 1.44 9.55
N PHE A 256 -10.37 1.54 8.81
CA PHE A 256 -11.29 0.42 8.60
C PHE A 256 -10.60 -0.77 7.93
N ILE A 257 -9.88 -0.54 6.81
CA ILE A 257 -9.15 -1.59 6.10
C ILE A 257 -8.07 -2.21 6.99
N LYS A 258 -7.30 -1.38 7.68
CA LYS A 258 -6.25 -1.84 8.60
C LYS A 258 -6.81 -2.73 9.70
N ASN A 259 -7.94 -2.37 10.31
CA ASN A 259 -8.53 -3.15 11.40
C ASN A 259 -9.23 -4.43 10.93
N ASN A 260 -9.71 -4.47 9.69
CA ASN A 260 -10.51 -5.59 9.16
C ASN A 260 -9.78 -6.46 8.14
N ASN A 261 -8.47 -6.25 7.92
CA ASN A 261 -7.71 -6.93 6.87
C ASN A 261 -7.76 -8.48 6.97
N GLU A 262 -7.60 -9.03 8.17
CA GLU A 262 -7.65 -10.49 8.40
C GLU A 262 -9.04 -11.03 8.09
N SER A 263 -10.08 -10.27 8.45
CA SER A 263 -11.46 -10.68 8.21
C SER A 263 -11.77 -10.71 6.72
N ILE A 264 -11.35 -9.69 5.97
CA ILE A 264 -11.55 -9.63 4.51
C ILE A 264 -10.79 -10.78 3.83
N THR A 265 -9.51 -10.96 4.16
CA THR A 265 -8.65 -11.96 3.51
C THR A 265 -9.01 -13.41 3.86
N THR A 266 -9.50 -13.67 5.07
CA THR A 266 -9.78 -15.03 5.55
C THR A 266 -11.24 -15.45 5.35
N TYR A 267 -12.18 -14.50 5.43
CA TYR A 267 -13.60 -14.80 5.49
C TYR A 267 -14.40 -14.29 4.30
N ILE A 268 -13.87 -13.34 3.51
CA ILE A 268 -14.57 -12.82 2.33
C ILE A 268 -13.94 -13.41 1.07
N ILE A 269 -12.65 -13.15 0.86
CA ILE A 269 -11.94 -13.50 -0.39
C ILE A 269 -12.04 -14.98 -0.76
N PRO A 270 -11.92 -15.97 0.16
CA PRO A 270 -11.99 -17.38 -0.20
C PRO A 270 -13.34 -17.84 -0.76
N TYR A 271 -14.40 -17.05 -0.60
CA TYR A 271 -15.74 -17.34 -1.12
C TYR A 271 -16.03 -16.65 -2.45
N LEU A 272 -15.08 -15.87 -2.99
CA LEU A 272 -15.25 -15.16 -4.24
C LEU A 272 -14.70 -15.98 -5.41
N THR A 273 -15.43 -15.94 -6.52
CA THR A 273 -14.90 -16.34 -7.82
C THR A 273 -13.83 -15.37 -8.29
N LYS A 274 -13.01 -15.80 -9.26
CA LYS A 274 -11.98 -14.92 -9.84
C LYS A 274 -12.57 -13.64 -10.42
N ASP A 275 -13.66 -13.74 -11.17
CA ASP A 275 -14.35 -12.59 -11.76
C ASP A 275 -14.84 -11.60 -10.69
N GLN A 276 -15.35 -12.09 -9.56
CA GLN A 276 -15.76 -11.24 -8.43
C GLN A 276 -14.59 -10.56 -7.72
N ILE A 277 -13.41 -11.22 -7.66
CA ILE A 277 -12.19 -10.60 -7.14
C ILE A 277 -11.73 -9.49 -8.10
N ASP A 278 -11.73 -9.75 -9.40
CA ASP A 278 -11.37 -8.77 -10.43
C ASP A 278 -12.33 -7.55 -10.42
N ASP A 279 -13.62 -7.77 -10.20
CA ASP A 279 -14.62 -6.69 -10.02
C ASP A 279 -14.38 -5.87 -8.75
N LEU A 280 -14.03 -6.53 -7.64
CA LEU A 280 -13.68 -5.88 -6.38
C LEU A 280 -12.43 -5.01 -6.54
N GLU A 281 -11.39 -5.55 -7.17
CA GLU A 281 -10.16 -4.85 -7.52
C GLU A 281 -10.44 -3.60 -8.36
N THR A 282 -11.17 -3.78 -9.46
CA THR A 282 -11.51 -2.70 -10.38
C THR A 282 -12.30 -1.61 -9.67
N THR A 283 -13.23 -1.98 -8.79
CA THR A 283 -14.02 -1.03 -8.03
C THR A 283 -13.17 -0.24 -7.03
N ILE A 284 -12.24 -0.90 -6.32
CA ILE A 284 -11.30 -0.23 -5.41
C ILE A 284 -10.45 0.79 -6.17
N ILE A 285 -9.94 0.46 -7.36
CA ILE A 285 -9.15 1.40 -8.16
C ILE A 285 -10.03 2.56 -8.68
N VAL A 286 -11.08 2.23 -9.42
CA VAL A 286 -11.83 3.21 -10.22
C VAL A 286 -12.76 4.07 -9.37
N LYS A 287 -13.34 3.53 -8.29
CA LYS A 287 -14.27 4.28 -7.44
C LYS A 287 -13.62 4.85 -6.19
N VAL A 288 -12.75 4.09 -5.53
CA VAL A 288 -12.20 4.49 -4.22
C VAL A 288 -10.93 5.30 -4.40
N TYR A 289 -9.92 4.72 -5.06
CA TYR A 289 -8.64 5.39 -5.26
C TYR A 289 -8.78 6.68 -6.10
N GLU A 290 -9.48 6.64 -7.24
CA GLU A 290 -9.71 7.84 -8.07
C GLU A 290 -10.51 8.94 -7.36
N LYS A 291 -11.48 8.58 -6.49
CA LYS A 291 -12.20 9.55 -5.67
C LYS A 291 -11.25 10.27 -4.74
N TYR A 292 -10.48 9.50 -3.97
CA TYR A 292 -9.56 10.02 -2.96
C TYR A 292 -8.40 10.81 -3.55
N LYS A 293 -7.88 10.37 -4.71
CA LYS A 293 -6.86 11.08 -5.48
C LYS A 293 -7.25 12.52 -5.80
N ARG A 294 -8.54 12.80 -6.00
CA ARG A 294 -9.04 14.14 -6.38
C ARG A 294 -9.38 15.03 -5.19
N SER A 295 -9.56 14.48 -4.00
CA SER A 295 -10.15 15.20 -2.87
C SER A 295 -9.24 15.33 -1.65
N GLU A 296 -8.09 14.66 -1.62
CA GLU A 296 -7.29 14.48 -0.40
C GLU A 296 -5.80 14.77 -0.62
N SER A 297 -5.06 14.91 0.48
CA SER A 297 -3.61 15.16 0.45
C SER A 297 -2.81 13.95 -0.07
N LEU A 298 -1.63 14.21 -0.63
CA LEU A 298 -0.73 13.16 -1.11
C LEU A 298 -0.37 12.17 0.00
N GLU A 299 -0.15 12.65 1.22
CA GLU A 299 0.12 11.79 2.38
C GLU A 299 -1.00 10.77 2.63
N SER A 300 -2.26 11.21 2.58
CA SER A 300 -3.42 10.35 2.84
C SER A 300 -3.55 9.26 1.75
N ILE A 301 -3.30 9.62 0.49
CA ILE A 301 -3.34 8.69 -0.63
C ILE A 301 -2.16 7.70 -0.56
N CYS A 302 -0.97 8.17 -0.16
CA CYS A 302 0.19 7.31 0.12
C CYS A 302 -0.13 6.30 1.23
N ASP A 303 -0.80 6.71 2.30
CA ASP A 303 -1.24 5.79 3.37
C ASP A 303 -2.24 4.75 2.87
N PHE A 304 -3.16 5.17 2.00
CA PHE A 304 -4.10 4.25 1.35
C PHE A 304 -3.37 3.20 0.52
N TYR A 305 -2.46 3.64 -0.35
CA TYR A 305 -1.65 2.74 -1.17
C TYR A 305 -0.78 1.80 -0.33
N ILE A 306 -0.15 2.29 0.74
CA ILE A 306 0.63 1.46 1.68
C ILE A 306 -0.25 0.39 2.32
N ASN A 307 -1.44 0.74 2.81
CA ASN A 307 -2.33 -0.21 3.46
C ASN A 307 -2.82 -1.29 2.49
N ILE A 308 -3.26 -0.90 1.29
CA ILE A 308 -3.67 -1.85 0.26
C ILE A 308 -2.51 -2.77 -0.11
N SER A 309 -1.32 -2.22 -0.34
CA SER A 309 -0.15 -3.01 -0.70
C SER A 309 0.28 -3.98 0.41
N LYS A 310 0.24 -3.53 1.66
CA LYS A 310 0.62 -4.34 2.82
C LYS A 310 -0.31 -5.51 3.05
N TYR A 311 -1.61 -5.27 3.00
CA TYR A 311 -2.60 -6.27 3.41
C TYR A 311 -3.15 -7.10 2.25
N PHE A 312 -3.09 -6.60 1.02
CA PHE A 312 -3.73 -7.24 -0.15
C PHE A 312 -2.77 -7.53 -1.31
N SER A 313 -1.45 -7.38 -1.16
CA SER A 313 -0.48 -7.65 -2.26
C SER A 313 -0.58 -9.01 -2.92
N LYS A 314 -0.95 -10.05 -2.17
CA LYS A 314 -1.12 -11.41 -2.72
C LYS A 314 -2.37 -11.58 -3.58
N ILE A 315 -3.36 -10.72 -3.38
CA ILE A 315 -4.64 -10.77 -4.10
C ILE A 315 -4.59 -9.71 -5.21
N PHE A 316 -4.39 -8.45 -4.85
CA PHE A 316 -4.52 -7.28 -5.72
C PHE A 316 -3.21 -6.89 -6.42
N HIS A 317 -2.43 -7.87 -6.89
CA HIS A 317 -1.09 -7.64 -7.42
C HIS A 317 -1.08 -6.68 -8.63
N ILE A 318 -1.98 -6.91 -9.59
CA ILE A 318 -2.09 -6.07 -10.79
C ILE A 318 -2.53 -4.66 -10.40
N SER A 319 -3.50 -4.57 -9.48
CA SER A 319 -4.04 -3.30 -9.03
C SER A 319 -3.00 -2.41 -8.34
N ILE A 320 -2.14 -2.99 -7.50
CA ILE A 320 -1.04 -2.26 -6.84
C ILE A 320 -0.04 -1.72 -7.87
N ILE A 321 0.24 -2.48 -8.94
CA ILE A 321 1.10 -2.02 -10.04
C ILE A 321 0.45 -0.86 -10.79
N ILE A 322 -0.85 -0.94 -11.08
CA ILE A 322 -1.58 0.13 -11.76
C ILE A 322 -1.60 1.39 -10.90
N MET A 323 -1.93 1.26 -9.62
CA MET A 323 -1.95 2.39 -8.67
C MET A 323 -0.58 3.04 -8.54
N SER A 324 0.50 2.27 -8.41
CA SER A 324 1.86 2.85 -8.27
C SER A 324 2.31 3.60 -9.53
N LYS A 325 2.01 3.09 -10.73
CA LYS A 325 2.25 3.80 -12.00
C LYS A 325 1.43 5.09 -12.11
N ASP A 326 0.16 5.01 -11.76
CA ASP A 326 -0.73 6.17 -11.81
C ASP A 326 -0.36 7.23 -10.76
N MET A 327 0.03 6.83 -9.54
CA MET A 327 0.54 7.74 -8.51
C MET A 327 1.83 8.44 -8.97
N ALA A 328 2.77 7.72 -9.58
CA ALA A 328 4.00 8.32 -10.11
C ALA A 328 3.67 9.41 -11.14
N LYS A 329 2.77 9.10 -12.08
CA LYS A 329 2.29 10.08 -13.07
C LYS A 329 1.59 11.27 -12.40
N PHE A 330 0.68 11.03 -11.47
CA PHE A 330 -0.04 12.08 -10.75
C PHE A 330 0.89 13.05 -10.02
N ILE A 331 1.94 12.53 -9.36
CA ILE A 331 2.91 13.33 -8.63
C ILE A 331 3.70 14.23 -9.60
N ILE A 332 4.08 13.72 -10.77
CA ILE A 332 4.75 14.50 -11.81
C ILE A 332 3.82 15.58 -12.37
N ASP A 333 2.62 15.20 -12.81
CA ASP A 333 1.65 16.10 -13.45
C ASP A 333 1.24 17.27 -12.53
N ASN A 334 1.31 17.08 -11.20
CA ASN A 334 0.98 18.09 -10.19
C ASN A 334 2.20 18.70 -9.47
N SER A 335 3.43 18.40 -9.92
CA SER A 335 4.67 18.92 -9.31
C SER A 335 4.82 18.63 -7.80
N LEU A 336 4.33 17.49 -7.33
CA LEU A 336 4.30 17.12 -5.89
C LEU A 336 5.55 16.34 -5.42
N VAL A 337 6.66 16.42 -6.16
CA VAL A 337 7.86 15.60 -5.88
C VAL A 337 8.51 15.99 -4.54
N VAL A 338 8.51 17.29 -4.21
CA VAL A 338 9.01 17.76 -2.90
C VAL A 338 8.15 17.23 -1.75
N GLU A 339 6.83 17.26 -1.91
CA GLU A 339 5.90 16.72 -0.91
C GLU A 339 6.10 15.20 -0.72
N LEU A 340 6.27 14.45 -1.81
CA LEU A 340 6.60 13.02 -1.75
C LEU A 340 7.90 12.76 -0.97
N THR A 341 8.95 13.54 -1.25
CA THR A 341 10.25 13.42 -0.57
C THR A 341 10.12 13.69 0.93
N ASN A 342 9.33 14.69 1.32
CA ASN A 342 9.06 14.97 2.73
C ASN A 342 8.29 13.82 3.40
N ILE A 343 7.24 13.30 2.76
CA ILE A 343 6.50 12.13 3.25
C ILE A 343 7.44 10.92 3.41
N LEU A 344 8.33 10.70 2.44
CA LEU A 344 9.30 9.62 2.45
C LEU A 344 10.24 9.74 3.64
N ILE A 345 10.81 10.92 3.89
CA ILE A 345 11.68 11.21 5.03
C ILE A 345 10.91 10.97 6.33
N THR A 346 9.75 11.61 6.53
CA THR A 346 8.96 11.47 7.76
C THR A 346 8.59 10.02 8.05
N LYS A 347 8.21 9.23 7.04
CA LYS A 347 7.90 7.81 7.22
C LYS A 347 9.14 6.97 7.50
N LEU A 348 10.27 7.23 6.84
CA LEU A 348 11.54 6.58 7.15
C LEU A 348 11.97 6.85 8.60
N GLU A 349 11.82 8.10 9.06
CA GLU A 349 12.14 8.48 10.42
C GLU A 349 11.31 7.70 11.45
N ASN A 350 10.00 7.59 11.20
CA ASN A 350 9.07 6.83 12.02
C ASN A 350 9.37 5.32 11.99
N CYS A 351 9.77 4.78 10.84
CA CYS A 351 10.19 3.38 10.72
C CYS A 351 11.42 3.08 11.58
N ILE A 352 12.42 3.96 11.59
CA ILE A 352 13.63 3.81 12.42
C ILE A 352 13.27 3.89 13.91
N LYS A 353 12.45 4.88 14.31
CA LYS A 353 12.05 5.07 15.72
C LYS A 353 11.24 3.89 16.27
N ASN A 354 10.38 3.28 15.45
CA ASN A 354 9.43 2.26 15.89
C ASN A 354 9.81 0.83 15.48
N ASP A 355 10.97 0.62 14.85
CA ASP A 355 11.44 -0.68 14.31
C ASP A 355 10.41 -1.38 13.40
N THR A 356 9.63 -0.59 12.65
CA THR A 356 8.52 -1.08 11.79
C THR A 356 8.96 -1.07 10.32
N TYR A 357 9.62 -2.15 9.89
CA TYR A 357 10.36 -2.25 8.63
C TYR A 357 9.54 -2.19 7.31
N ASP A 358 8.21 -2.29 7.36
CA ASP A 358 7.43 -2.78 6.21
C ASP A 358 6.75 -1.67 5.38
N THR A 359 6.44 -0.51 5.96
CA THR A 359 5.55 0.49 5.30
C THR A 359 6.24 1.33 4.23
N VAL A 360 7.51 1.70 4.42
CA VAL A 360 8.23 2.56 3.45
C VAL A 360 8.61 1.82 2.17
N SER A 361 8.80 0.49 2.24
CA SER A 361 9.15 -0.32 1.08
C SER A 361 8.13 -0.20 -0.06
N TYR A 362 6.85 0.03 0.27
CA TYR A 362 5.81 0.25 -0.73
C TYR A 362 5.99 1.58 -1.47
N LEU A 363 6.44 2.65 -0.81
CA LEU A 363 6.70 3.94 -1.48
C LEU A 363 7.81 3.83 -2.51
N PHE A 364 8.78 2.94 -2.30
CA PHE A 364 9.82 2.67 -3.30
C PHE A 364 9.25 2.11 -4.61
N ASN A 365 8.13 1.40 -4.57
CA ASN A 365 7.44 0.95 -5.78
C ASN A 365 6.86 2.12 -6.56
N ILE A 366 6.43 3.21 -5.91
CA ILE A 366 5.98 4.42 -6.63
C ILE A 366 7.19 5.06 -7.32
N ILE A 367 8.31 5.22 -6.60
CA ILE A 367 9.56 5.78 -7.13
C ILE A 367 10.08 4.97 -8.33
N SER A 368 9.92 3.65 -8.30
CA SER A 368 10.42 2.78 -9.38
C SER A 368 9.74 3.03 -10.74
N TYR A 369 8.54 3.60 -10.75
CA TYR A 369 7.75 3.93 -11.94
C TYR A 369 7.85 5.40 -12.39
N PHE A 370 8.68 6.23 -11.74
CA PHE A 370 8.99 7.54 -12.30
C PHE A 370 9.74 7.39 -13.62
N ASP A 371 9.29 8.14 -14.63
CA ASP A 371 9.96 8.19 -15.94
C ASP A 371 11.39 8.72 -15.78
N ASP A 372 11.60 9.77 -14.98
CA ASP A 372 12.92 10.32 -14.63
C ASP A 372 13.19 10.23 -13.11
N LYS A 373 14.02 9.27 -12.70
CA LYS A 373 14.36 9.06 -11.28
C LYS A 373 15.32 10.10 -10.73
N ASN A 374 16.00 10.86 -11.60
CA ASN A 374 16.92 11.91 -11.14
C ASN A 374 16.18 13.01 -10.41
N ILE A 375 14.95 13.35 -10.83
CA ILE A 375 14.15 14.42 -10.20
C ILE A 375 13.96 14.16 -8.69
N ILE A 376 13.61 12.93 -8.31
CA ILE A 376 13.46 12.56 -6.90
C ILE A 376 14.82 12.53 -6.21
N PHE A 377 15.84 12.00 -6.89
CA PHE A 377 17.19 11.92 -6.34
C PHE A 377 17.75 13.31 -6.02
N ASP A 378 17.67 14.25 -6.94
CA ASP A 378 18.22 15.61 -6.82
C ASP A 378 17.54 16.35 -5.66
N ILE A 379 16.20 16.29 -5.60
CA ILE A 379 15.43 16.87 -4.47
C ILE A 379 15.83 16.22 -3.14
N TYR A 380 15.90 14.89 -3.08
CA TYR A 380 16.31 14.19 -1.85
C TYR A 380 17.73 14.55 -1.43
N HIS A 381 18.66 14.62 -2.40
CA HIS A 381 20.06 14.94 -2.17
C HIS A 381 20.23 16.36 -1.63
N ARG A 382 19.48 17.32 -2.16
CA ARG A 382 19.39 18.69 -1.63
C ARG A 382 18.90 18.72 -0.19
N GLU A 383 17.79 18.03 0.11
CA GLU A 383 17.25 17.95 1.46
C GLU A 383 18.23 17.30 2.44
N LEU A 384 18.96 16.27 1.99
CA LEU A 384 20.04 15.67 2.77
C LEU A 384 21.16 16.68 3.06
N MET A 385 21.60 17.46 2.07
CA MET A 385 22.60 18.51 2.29
C MET A 385 22.12 19.55 3.31
N LEU A 386 20.88 20.01 3.21
CA LEU A 386 20.33 21.00 4.16
C LEU A 386 20.28 20.46 5.59
N ARG A 387 19.89 19.20 5.79
CA ARG A 387 19.92 18.55 7.12
C ARG A 387 21.34 18.38 7.66
N LEU A 388 22.29 18.05 6.79
CA LEU A 388 23.70 17.88 7.15
C LEU A 388 24.46 19.20 7.39
N LEU A 389 24.04 20.29 6.75
CA LEU A 389 24.66 21.62 6.89
C LEU A 389 23.99 22.49 7.98
N GLY A 390 22.79 22.11 8.45
CA GLY A 390 22.06 22.85 9.48
C GLY A 390 22.72 22.81 10.87
N ASP A 391 22.32 23.75 11.74
CA ASP A 391 22.88 23.96 13.08
C ASP A 391 22.71 22.77 14.06
N ASN A 392 22.02 21.71 13.63
CA ASN A 392 21.73 20.50 14.39
C ASN A 392 22.14 19.25 13.61
N VAL A 393 23.43 19.10 13.25
CA VAL A 393 24.01 17.81 12.83
C VAL A 393 23.96 16.85 14.03
N LYS A 394 22.76 16.39 14.37
CA LYS A 394 22.49 15.70 15.62
C LYS A 394 22.68 14.21 15.51
N ASP A 395 22.69 13.64 14.29
CA ASP A 395 22.92 12.21 14.14
C ASP A 395 23.32 11.81 12.71
N ILE A 396 24.62 11.77 12.46
CA ILE A 396 25.18 11.25 11.20
C ILE A 396 24.86 9.76 11.03
N GLU A 397 24.86 8.99 12.13
CA GLU A 397 24.53 7.56 12.10
C GLU A 397 23.08 7.36 11.64
N TYR A 398 22.19 8.25 12.07
CA TYR A 398 20.80 8.28 11.61
C TYR A 398 20.66 8.55 10.11
N GLU A 399 21.36 9.56 9.58
CA GLU A 399 21.32 9.84 8.13
C GLU A 399 21.91 8.68 7.31
N ASN A 400 22.96 8.03 7.81
CA ASN A 400 23.51 6.81 7.20
C ASN A 400 22.47 5.68 7.16
N LEU A 401 21.70 5.51 8.24
CA LEU A 401 20.63 4.51 8.28
C LEU A 401 19.52 4.83 7.27
N LEU A 402 19.11 6.11 7.16
CA LEU A 402 18.13 6.57 6.17
C LEU A 402 18.59 6.29 4.74
N VAL A 403 19.81 6.71 4.39
CA VAL A 403 20.38 6.49 3.04
C VAL A 403 20.51 5.00 2.73
N THR A 404 20.90 4.17 3.69
CA THR A 404 20.98 2.72 3.50
C THR A 404 19.63 2.13 3.08
N LYS A 405 18.52 2.62 3.62
CA LYS A 405 17.17 2.16 3.22
C LYS A 405 16.79 2.60 1.80
N LEU A 406 17.27 3.77 1.36
CA LEU A 406 16.98 4.33 0.04
C LEU A 406 17.77 3.70 -1.10
N THR A 407 18.80 2.90 -0.79
CA THR A 407 19.62 2.20 -1.80
C THR A 407 18.81 1.29 -2.73
N ARG A 408 17.59 0.89 -2.33
CA ARG A 408 16.67 0.10 -3.16
C ARG A 408 16.02 0.88 -4.31
N SER A 409 15.94 2.21 -4.17
CA SER A 409 15.24 3.08 -5.12
C SER A 409 16.17 3.71 -6.16
N PHE A 410 17.46 3.79 -5.85
CA PHE A 410 18.45 4.51 -6.63
C PHE A 410 19.53 3.57 -7.18
N ASN A 411 20.18 3.99 -8.27
CA ASN A 411 21.29 3.23 -8.84
C ASN A 411 22.58 3.38 -8.00
N CYS A 412 23.57 2.51 -8.21
CA CYS A 412 24.81 2.52 -7.43
C CYS A 412 25.55 3.86 -7.44
N ARG A 413 25.49 4.63 -8.55
CA ARG A 413 26.14 5.95 -8.66
C ARG A 413 25.44 7.00 -7.80
N GLN A 414 24.11 7.01 -7.81
CA GLN A 414 23.27 7.86 -6.94
C GLN A 414 23.47 7.50 -5.46
N CYS A 415 23.44 6.22 -5.12
CA CYS A 415 23.73 5.74 -3.76
C CYS A 415 25.12 6.18 -3.30
N TYR A 416 26.12 6.05 -4.17
CA TYR A 416 27.48 6.51 -3.89
C TYR A 416 27.52 8.01 -3.59
N LYS A 417 26.81 8.85 -4.35
CA LYS A 417 26.72 10.29 -4.07
C LYS A 417 26.14 10.59 -2.69
N LEU A 418 25.04 9.93 -2.29
CA LEU A 418 24.43 10.13 -0.97
C LEU A 418 25.37 9.72 0.16
N SER A 419 25.92 8.50 0.09
CA SER A 419 26.88 8.01 1.09
C SER A 419 28.12 8.90 1.16
N LYS A 420 28.61 9.36 0.01
CA LYS A 420 29.78 10.22 -0.06
C LYS A 420 29.53 11.61 0.52
N THR A 421 28.31 12.13 0.38
CA THR A 421 27.89 13.40 0.99
C THR A 421 27.96 13.31 2.52
N ILE A 422 27.47 12.20 3.10
CA ILE A 422 27.57 11.96 4.55
C ILE A 422 29.02 11.79 4.99
N GLU A 423 29.80 10.98 4.27
CA GLU A 423 31.23 10.75 4.54
C GLU A 423 32.05 12.06 4.53
N ASP A 424 31.72 12.99 3.63
CA ASP A 424 32.39 14.30 3.56
C ASP A 424 32.14 15.13 4.83
N VAL A 425 30.93 15.07 5.40
CA VAL A 425 30.59 15.74 6.67
C VAL A 425 31.27 15.06 7.85
N GLU A 426 31.26 13.73 7.91
CA GLU A 426 31.99 12.93 8.92
C GLU A 426 33.46 13.33 8.97
N LYS A 427 34.13 13.31 7.81
CA LYS A 427 35.55 13.66 7.68
C LYS A 427 35.82 15.11 8.02
N SER A 428 34.86 16.00 7.77
CA SER A 428 34.98 17.42 8.14
C SER A 428 34.92 17.61 9.65
N ILE A 429 34.08 16.86 10.36
CA ILE A 429 34.03 16.85 11.83
C ILE A 429 35.33 16.29 12.41
N GLU A 430 35.85 15.19 11.86
CA GLU A 430 37.15 14.63 12.25
C GLU A 430 38.29 15.63 12.03
N PHE A 431 38.32 16.27 10.85
CA PHE A 431 39.33 17.27 10.53
C PHE A 431 39.23 18.50 11.44
N LYS A 432 38.01 18.93 11.80
CA LYS A 432 37.80 19.99 12.79
C LYS A 432 38.42 19.64 14.14
N LYS A 433 38.18 18.42 14.65
CA LYS A 433 38.79 17.94 15.91
C LYS A 433 40.32 17.98 15.82
N TYR A 434 40.89 17.46 14.74
CA TYR A 434 42.33 17.50 14.48
C TYR A 434 42.89 18.95 14.47
N MET A 435 42.21 19.87 13.80
CA MET A 435 42.63 21.26 13.69
C MET A 435 42.58 21.97 15.06
N VAL A 436 41.52 21.75 15.84
CA VAL A 436 41.40 22.24 17.22
C VAL A 436 42.56 21.72 18.09
N ASP A 437 42.86 20.43 18.04
CA ASP A 437 43.96 19.83 18.80
C ASP A 437 45.32 20.44 18.41
N LEU A 438 45.53 20.74 17.13
CA LEU A 438 46.73 21.44 16.65
C LEU A 438 46.81 22.88 17.18
N LEU A 439 45.70 23.63 17.16
CA LEU A 439 45.67 25.01 17.65
C LEU A 439 45.90 25.11 19.15
N VAL A 440 45.32 24.19 19.93
CA VAL A 440 45.53 24.09 21.38
C VAL A 440 47.00 23.80 21.68
N LYS A 441 47.62 22.84 20.98
CA LYS A 441 49.05 22.52 21.14
C LYS A 441 49.98 23.66 20.74
N ALA A 442 49.56 24.52 19.81
CA ALA A 442 50.37 25.62 19.31
C ALA A 442 50.34 26.88 20.19
N GLU A 443 49.56 26.90 21.30
CA GLU A 443 49.32 28.07 22.17
C GLU A 443 48.87 29.34 21.41
N LYS A 444 48.44 29.20 20.16
CA LYS A 444 48.30 30.33 19.22
C LYS A 444 46.91 30.95 19.21
N VAL A 445 45.88 30.38 19.83
CA VAL A 445 44.53 30.96 19.73
C VAL A 445 43.57 30.69 20.89
N ASN A 446 42.84 31.73 21.29
CA ASN A 446 41.56 31.71 22.03
C ASN A 446 40.37 31.36 21.12
N LEU A 447 40.51 30.40 20.18
CA LEU A 447 39.41 29.97 19.32
C LEU A 447 38.62 28.87 20.04
N THR A 448 37.42 29.20 20.48
CA THR A 448 36.52 28.23 21.10
C THR A 448 36.03 27.26 20.00
N PRO A 449 36.22 25.93 20.13
CA PRO A 449 35.85 24.94 19.10
C PRO A 449 34.37 24.98 18.68
N SER A 450 33.50 25.54 19.54
CA SER A 450 32.07 25.73 19.30
C SER A 450 31.75 26.89 18.35
N LYS A 451 32.69 27.77 18.01
CA LYS A 451 32.42 29.02 17.27
C LYS A 451 32.44 28.90 15.75
N TRP A 452 32.82 27.76 15.18
CA TRP A 452 32.90 27.59 13.72
C TRP A 452 32.58 26.17 13.29
N SER A 453 32.04 26.01 12.07
CA SER A 453 31.84 24.73 11.41
C SER A 453 32.20 24.92 9.93
N ILE A 454 33.07 24.05 9.40
CA ILE A 454 33.46 24.06 7.99
C ILE A 454 33.28 22.63 7.48
N VAL A 455 32.56 22.48 6.37
CA VAL A 455 32.37 21.22 5.68
C VAL A 455 33.20 21.23 4.40
N ASN A 456 34.11 20.27 4.29
CA ASN A 456 34.93 20.03 3.11
C ASN A 456 34.15 19.12 2.15
N THR A 457 33.69 19.69 1.05
CA THR A 457 32.88 18.99 0.06
C THR A 457 33.71 18.45 -1.09
N THR A 458 33.36 17.27 -1.60
CA THR A 458 33.90 16.75 -2.86
C THR A 458 33.14 17.35 -4.02
N TYR A 459 33.81 18.12 -4.91
CA TYR A 459 33.18 18.88 -6.00
C TYR A 459 32.20 18.06 -6.87
N ASN A 460 32.59 16.86 -7.30
CA ASN A 460 31.74 16.02 -8.18
C ASN A 460 30.57 15.33 -7.48
N ILE A 461 30.45 15.48 -6.16
CA ILE A 461 29.47 14.78 -5.33
C ILE A 461 28.34 15.71 -4.94
N TRP A 462 28.65 16.93 -4.52
CA TRP A 462 27.68 17.94 -4.08
C TRP A 462 27.13 18.72 -5.30
N GLU A 463 26.00 19.42 -5.15
CA GLU A 463 25.32 20.15 -6.23
C GLU A 463 26.29 21.09 -6.97
N SER A 464 26.56 20.81 -8.24
CA SER A 464 27.71 21.36 -8.96
C SER A 464 27.60 22.85 -9.26
N THR A 465 26.39 23.35 -9.55
CA THR A 465 26.18 24.71 -10.10
C THR A 465 26.48 25.82 -9.11
N VAL A 466 26.24 25.58 -7.82
CA VAL A 466 26.62 26.52 -6.76
C VAL A 466 28.16 26.62 -6.64
N PHE A 467 28.90 25.56 -6.98
CA PHE A 467 30.35 25.51 -6.80
C PHE A 467 31.17 26.08 -7.97
N ASP A 468 30.53 26.61 -9.01
CA ASP A 468 31.24 27.13 -10.18
C ASP A 468 31.93 28.48 -9.88
N ILE A 469 31.48 29.20 -8.85
CA ILE A 469 32.15 30.43 -8.36
C ILE A 469 33.03 30.12 -7.14
N ALA A 470 34.29 29.78 -7.41
CA ALA A 470 35.28 29.38 -6.41
C ALA A 470 36.37 30.44 -6.18
N THR A 471 36.88 30.53 -4.95
CA THR A 471 38.02 31.40 -4.60
C THR A 471 39.13 30.64 -3.89
N ARG A 472 40.38 30.82 -4.35
CA ARG A 472 41.58 30.21 -3.73
C ARG A 472 42.27 31.15 -2.75
N LEU A 473 41.75 31.21 -1.53
CA LEU A 473 42.25 32.13 -0.49
C LEU A 473 43.72 31.91 -0.10
N ASP A 474 44.21 30.67 -0.15
CA ASP A 474 45.60 30.30 0.15
C ASP A 474 46.63 31.00 -0.76
N THR A 475 46.23 31.35 -1.98
CA THR A 475 47.09 32.02 -2.97
C THR A 475 47.10 33.55 -2.84
N LEU A 476 46.14 34.13 -2.11
CA LEU A 476 45.96 35.58 -2.03
C LEU A 476 46.97 36.21 -1.08
N LYS A 477 47.83 37.11 -1.58
CA LYS A 477 48.82 37.82 -0.75
C LYS A 477 48.25 39.01 0.02
N SER A 478 47.23 39.68 -0.50
CA SER A 478 46.74 40.99 -0.03
C SER A 478 45.58 40.97 0.96
N CYS A 479 45.01 39.80 1.27
CA CYS A 479 43.88 39.67 2.19
C CYS A 479 44.39 39.37 3.62
N SER A 480 44.35 40.34 4.53
CA SER A 480 45.10 40.31 5.81
C SER A 480 44.29 40.27 7.10
N GLY A 481 42.96 40.17 7.05
CA GLY A 481 42.13 40.14 8.26
C GLY A 481 42.02 38.77 8.94
N ASN A 482 41.42 38.75 10.14
CA ASN A 482 41.30 37.58 11.01
C ASN A 482 40.57 36.37 10.37
N ILE A 483 39.43 36.61 9.73
CA ILE A 483 38.65 35.61 8.99
C ILE A 483 39.50 35.10 7.82
N CYS A 484 40.03 35.99 6.99
CA CYS A 484 40.87 35.58 5.86
C CYS A 484 42.10 34.77 6.29
N ASN A 485 42.78 35.18 7.34
CA ASN A 485 43.93 34.47 7.92
C ASN A 485 43.53 33.09 8.45
N PHE A 486 42.36 32.98 9.09
CA PHE A 486 41.81 31.71 9.55
C PHE A 486 41.52 30.75 8.39
N LEU A 487 40.84 31.22 7.33
CA LEU A 487 40.53 30.40 6.16
C LEU A 487 41.79 29.96 5.40
N LYS A 488 42.80 30.83 5.32
CA LYS A 488 44.13 30.51 4.79
C LYS A 488 44.85 29.45 5.63
N LEU A 489 44.82 29.60 6.95
CA LEU A 489 45.39 28.61 7.87
C LEU A 489 44.71 27.26 7.69
N TYR A 490 43.38 27.23 7.66
CA TYR A 490 42.58 26.03 7.44
C TYR A 490 42.98 25.33 6.13
N SER A 491 43.07 26.10 5.03
CA SER A 491 43.48 25.60 3.71
C SER A 491 44.88 25.00 3.72
N ASN A 492 45.83 25.68 4.37
CA ASN A 492 47.22 25.23 4.46
C ASN A 492 47.36 23.96 5.30
N VAL A 493 46.62 23.84 6.40
CA VAL A 493 46.62 22.62 7.23
C VAL A 493 46.01 21.47 6.44
N TYR A 494 44.89 21.69 5.75
CA TYR A 494 44.24 20.67 4.93
C TYR A 494 45.14 20.19 3.77
N GLY A 495 45.80 21.10 3.06
CA GLY A 495 46.76 20.73 2.01
C GLY A 495 47.87 19.85 2.56
N LYS A 496 48.45 20.22 3.72
CA LYS A 496 49.54 19.47 4.34
C LYS A 496 49.14 18.08 4.81
N THR A 497 47.95 17.90 5.41
CA THR A 497 47.47 16.56 5.82
C THR A 497 47.31 15.63 4.61
N HIS A 498 47.07 16.18 3.43
CA HIS A 498 46.99 15.44 2.17
C HIS A 498 48.27 15.52 1.32
N LYS A 499 49.44 15.81 1.92
CA LYS A 499 50.74 15.90 1.22
C LYS A 499 50.71 16.84 0.00
N ASN A 500 49.90 17.89 0.06
CA ASN A 500 49.65 18.86 -1.00
C ASN A 500 49.10 18.26 -2.31
N SER A 501 48.54 17.05 -2.27
CA SER A 501 47.83 16.45 -3.41
C SER A 501 46.41 17.03 -3.60
N ARG A 502 45.92 17.78 -2.61
CA ARG A 502 44.59 18.38 -2.57
C ARG A 502 44.70 19.84 -2.14
N TYR A 503 43.78 20.65 -2.65
CA TYR A 503 43.61 22.06 -2.28
C TYR A 503 42.13 22.34 -2.02
N LEU A 504 41.85 23.43 -1.30
CA LEU A 504 40.48 23.86 -1.01
C LEU A 504 40.10 25.04 -1.90
N ASN A 505 38.90 24.95 -2.46
CA ASN A 505 38.21 26.05 -3.10
C ASN A 505 37.17 26.59 -2.12
N TRP A 506 37.13 27.91 -1.91
CA TRP A 506 36.16 28.55 -1.03
C TRP A 506 35.00 29.11 -1.84
N TYR A 507 33.80 28.66 -1.52
CA TYR A 507 32.54 29.13 -2.10
C TYR A 507 31.96 30.20 -1.18
N LEU A 508 32.45 31.43 -1.32
CA LEU A 508 32.22 32.52 -0.36
C LEU A 508 30.75 32.97 -0.28
N HIS A 509 29.92 32.60 -1.26
CA HIS A 509 28.48 32.83 -1.28
C HIS A 509 27.68 31.71 -0.55
N THR A 510 28.36 30.79 0.16
CA THR A 510 27.72 29.70 0.94
C THR A 510 28.09 29.78 2.42
N GLY A 511 27.17 29.37 3.30
CA GLY A 511 27.37 29.39 4.75
C GLY A 511 27.00 30.72 5.42
N SER A 512 27.37 30.89 6.69
CA SER A 512 27.09 32.11 7.44
C SER A 512 28.21 32.46 8.40
N VAL A 513 28.42 33.76 8.61
CA VAL A 513 29.37 34.34 9.55
C VAL A 513 28.65 35.42 10.34
N VAL A 514 28.77 35.37 11.66
CA VAL A 514 28.23 36.39 12.56
C VAL A 514 29.37 37.32 12.96
N ILE A 515 29.24 38.60 12.60
CA ILE A 515 30.19 39.66 12.97
C ILE A 515 29.48 40.67 13.85
N SER A 516 30.17 41.18 14.85
CA SER A 516 29.73 42.36 15.59
C SER A 516 30.77 43.47 15.46
N TYR A 517 30.30 44.71 15.29
CA TYR A 517 31.15 45.90 15.33
C TYR A 517 30.51 46.98 16.21
N LYS A 518 31.37 47.84 16.77
CA LYS A 518 30.96 48.90 17.70
C LYS A 518 30.68 50.19 16.94
N THR A 519 29.54 50.81 17.23
CA THR A 519 29.17 52.14 16.75
C THR A 519 29.12 53.13 17.89
N THR A 520 28.98 54.42 17.59
CA THR A 520 28.77 55.46 18.61
C THR A 520 27.41 55.31 19.33
N LYS A 521 26.49 54.49 18.80
CA LYS A 521 25.15 54.26 19.37
C LYS A 521 24.95 52.83 19.91
N GLY A 522 26.02 52.03 20.02
CA GLY A 522 26.02 50.68 20.57
C GLY A 522 26.55 49.61 19.60
N ASP A 523 26.33 48.34 19.95
CA ASP A 523 26.82 47.22 19.14
C ASP A 523 25.85 46.88 18.00
N VAL A 524 26.40 46.62 16.82
CA VAL A 524 25.66 46.14 15.65
C VAL A 524 26.12 44.72 15.37
N VAL A 525 25.19 43.78 15.43
CA VAL A 525 25.43 42.36 15.12
C VAL A 525 24.85 42.05 13.73
N LEU A 526 25.68 41.51 12.85
CA LEU A 526 25.34 41.17 11.47
C LEU A 526 25.50 39.67 11.23
N LYS A 527 24.52 39.08 10.55
CA LYS A 527 24.62 37.74 9.98
C LYS A 527 24.86 37.88 8.47
N LEU A 528 26.01 37.37 8.02
CA LEU A 528 26.58 37.65 6.71
C LEU A 528 27.01 36.36 6.00
N LEU A 529 27.06 36.40 4.68
CA LEU A 529 27.83 35.41 3.89
C LEU A 529 29.34 35.59 4.17
N PRO A 530 30.17 34.54 4.02
CA PRO A 530 31.62 34.70 4.07
C PRO A 530 32.14 35.79 3.11
N LEU A 531 31.53 35.92 1.93
CA LEU A 531 31.83 36.98 0.95
C LEU A 531 31.62 38.39 1.55
N GLN A 532 30.45 38.61 2.16
CA GLN A 532 30.07 39.86 2.83
C GLN A 532 30.99 40.15 4.04
N ALA A 533 31.31 39.11 4.82
CA ALA A 533 32.21 39.20 5.96
C ALA A 533 33.62 39.66 5.55
N LEU A 534 34.17 39.10 4.45
CA LEU A 534 35.49 39.48 3.94
C LEU A 534 35.53 40.92 3.41
N VAL A 535 34.41 41.45 2.91
CA VAL A 535 34.28 42.87 2.53
C VAL A 535 34.39 43.77 3.76
N LEU A 536 33.63 43.48 4.83
CA LEU A 536 33.69 44.28 6.05
C LEU A 536 35.05 44.18 6.75
N GLU A 537 35.70 43.03 6.63
CA GLU A 537 37.05 42.81 7.15
C GLU A 537 38.11 43.74 6.52
N GLN A 538 37.85 44.32 5.34
CA GLN A 538 38.76 45.32 4.74
C GLN A 538 38.81 46.64 5.52
N PHE A 539 37.84 46.88 6.42
CA PHE A 539 37.76 48.06 7.26
C PHE A 539 38.26 47.82 8.70
N ASP A 540 38.95 46.70 8.94
CA ASP A 540 39.56 46.44 10.25
C ASP A 540 40.68 47.47 10.55
N THR A 541 40.79 47.81 11.84
CA THR A 541 41.54 48.84 12.61
C THR A 541 42.55 49.83 12.00
N HIS A 542 42.91 49.80 10.72
CA HIS A 542 43.90 50.70 10.11
C HIS A 542 43.52 51.23 8.71
N VAL A 543 42.28 51.02 8.26
CA VAL A 543 41.79 51.51 6.96
C VAL A 543 40.53 52.36 7.17
N ASP A 544 40.68 53.68 7.14
CA ASP A 544 39.56 54.62 7.32
C ASP A 544 38.56 54.57 6.14
N TYR A 545 39.05 54.23 4.95
CA TYR A 545 38.25 54.13 3.74
C TYR A 545 38.90 53.22 2.70
N ILE A 546 38.08 52.67 1.80
CA ILE A 546 38.52 52.07 0.55
C ILE A 546 37.91 52.85 -0.62
N THR A 547 38.64 52.96 -1.73
CA THR A 547 38.07 53.56 -2.96
C THR A 547 37.22 52.53 -3.71
N MET A 548 36.26 52.99 -4.51
CA MET A 548 35.47 52.10 -5.37
C MET A 548 36.33 51.23 -6.31
N ASP A 549 37.43 51.78 -6.83
CA ASP A 549 38.36 51.03 -7.68
C ASP A 549 39.06 49.90 -6.90
N GLN A 550 39.50 50.19 -5.67
CA GLN A 550 40.07 49.17 -4.79
C GLN A 550 39.03 48.10 -4.41
N TYR A 551 37.78 48.49 -4.18
CA TYR A 551 36.69 47.57 -3.85
C TYR A 551 36.40 46.61 -5.00
N ILE A 552 36.16 47.12 -6.21
CA ILE A 552 35.82 46.29 -7.38
C ILE A 552 36.97 45.32 -7.72
N ASN A 553 38.21 45.71 -7.44
CA ASN A 553 39.42 44.93 -7.70
C ASN A 553 39.88 44.07 -6.50
N LEU A 554 39.05 43.90 -5.47
CA LEU A 554 39.38 42.99 -4.37
C LEU A 554 39.63 41.57 -4.90
N PRO A 555 40.78 40.93 -4.61
CA PRO A 555 41.14 39.67 -5.28
C PRO A 555 40.18 38.50 -5.02
N PHE A 556 39.51 38.48 -3.85
CA PHE A 556 38.52 37.45 -3.54
C PHE A 556 37.15 37.70 -4.22
N LEU A 557 36.92 38.89 -4.79
CA LEU A 557 35.75 39.19 -5.63
C LEU A 557 35.99 38.90 -7.11
N SER A 558 37.23 38.60 -7.51
CA SER A 558 37.61 38.43 -8.92
C SER A 558 36.82 37.35 -9.67
N SER A 559 36.32 36.34 -8.95
CA SER A 559 35.49 35.25 -9.48
C SER A 559 34.02 35.63 -9.69
N TYR A 560 33.57 36.78 -9.17
CA TYR A 560 32.21 37.27 -9.34
C TYR A 560 32.14 38.29 -10.47
N GLU A 561 31.03 38.33 -11.20
CA GLU A 561 30.81 39.36 -12.23
C GLU A 561 30.69 40.76 -11.62
N MET A 562 31.00 41.80 -12.41
CA MET A 562 31.00 43.18 -11.95
C MET A 562 29.65 43.60 -11.35
N VAL A 563 28.55 43.18 -11.97
CA VAL A 563 27.18 43.46 -11.50
C VAL A 563 26.94 42.89 -10.10
N GLU A 564 27.42 41.68 -9.82
CA GLU A 564 27.26 41.05 -8.50
C GLU A 564 28.15 41.72 -7.44
N ARG A 565 29.31 42.24 -7.83
CA ARG A 565 30.16 43.05 -6.94
C ARG A 565 29.47 44.37 -6.56
N GLU A 566 28.81 45.03 -7.51
CA GLU A 566 28.08 46.27 -7.24
C GLU A 566 26.88 46.04 -6.33
N LYS A 567 26.05 45.03 -6.62
CA LYS A 567 24.93 44.62 -5.76
C LYS A 567 25.38 44.27 -4.34
N LEU A 568 26.51 43.58 -4.20
CA LEU A 568 27.09 43.25 -2.90
C LEU A 568 27.38 44.52 -2.07
N LEU A 569 27.87 45.57 -2.72
CA LEU A 569 28.10 46.86 -2.06
C LEU A 569 26.79 47.58 -1.72
N ASP A 570 25.83 47.57 -2.66
CA ASP A 570 24.54 48.24 -2.49
C ASP A 570 23.80 47.71 -1.25
N ILE A 571 23.87 46.41 -0.96
CA ILE A 571 23.29 45.83 0.28
C ILE A 571 23.84 46.54 1.52
N PHE A 572 25.15 46.77 1.57
CA PHE A 572 25.74 47.44 2.72
C PHE A 572 25.36 48.92 2.80
N ILE A 573 25.20 49.59 1.66
CA ILE A 573 24.81 51.01 1.59
C ILE A 573 23.34 51.19 1.96
N GLU A 574 22.44 50.43 1.36
CA GLU A 574 20.99 50.48 1.62
C GLU A 574 20.64 50.11 3.06
N ASN A 575 21.49 49.32 3.72
CA ASN A 575 21.35 48.95 5.12
C ASN A 575 22.13 49.85 6.07
N ASP A 576 22.59 51.02 5.63
CA ASP A 576 23.39 51.99 6.40
C ASP A 576 24.58 51.36 7.14
N ILE A 577 25.18 50.28 6.61
CA ILE A 577 26.39 49.64 7.15
C ILE A 577 27.63 50.34 6.60
N LEU A 578 27.65 50.60 5.30
CA LEU A 578 28.68 51.37 4.61
C LEU A 578 28.08 52.68 4.12
N ALA A 579 28.87 53.74 4.13
CA ALA A 579 28.53 55.04 3.58
C ALA A 579 29.46 55.34 2.40
N ARG A 580 28.88 55.84 1.30
CA ARG A 580 29.61 56.31 0.14
C ARG A 580 29.68 57.83 0.17
N THR A 581 30.89 58.37 0.13
CA THR A 581 31.11 59.82 -0.02
C THR A 581 31.35 60.13 -1.49
N CYS A 582 30.50 60.98 -2.05
CA CYS A 582 30.59 61.42 -3.45
C CYS A 582 31.25 62.81 -3.49
N ASP A 583 32.48 62.91 -3.00
CA ASP A 583 33.30 64.09 -3.23
C ASP A 583 33.94 63.98 -4.63
N ILE A 584 34.08 65.13 -5.30
CA ILE A 584 34.38 65.27 -6.75
C ILE A 584 35.66 64.52 -7.20
N ASP A 585 36.57 64.20 -6.28
CA ASP A 585 37.81 63.46 -6.55
C ASP A 585 38.03 62.22 -5.66
N SER A 586 37.05 61.80 -4.85
CA SER A 586 37.24 60.62 -4.01
C SER A 586 35.97 59.82 -3.80
N ASN A 587 35.79 58.80 -4.64
CA ASN A 587 34.73 57.80 -4.56
C ASN A 587 35.03 56.82 -3.42
N LYS A 588 34.97 57.31 -2.17
CA LYS A 588 35.37 56.59 -0.96
C LYS A 588 34.19 55.90 -0.30
N ILE A 589 34.43 54.68 0.16
CA ILE A 589 33.54 53.85 0.95
C ILE A 589 34.08 53.84 2.38
N THR A 590 33.23 54.08 3.36
CA THR A 590 33.57 54.12 4.80
C THR A 590 32.55 53.33 5.62
N ILE A 591 32.95 52.78 6.76
CA ILE A 591 31.99 52.14 7.68
C ILE A 591 31.14 53.18 8.41
N ASN A 592 29.82 52.95 8.49
CA ASN A 592 28.92 53.87 9.19
C ASN A 592 28.94 53.62 10.70
N LEU A 593 29.70 54.45 11.42
CA LEU A 593 29.81 54.41 12.88
C LEU A 593 28.64 55.07 13.61
N THR A 594 27.66 55.65 12.90
CA THR A 594 26.53 56.39 13.49
C THR A 594 25.21 55.61 13.48
N ARG A 595 25.22 54.38 12.98
CA ARG A 595 24.06 53.48 12.95
C ARG A 595 23.55 53.15 14.36
N GLN A 596 22.24 52.97 14.53
CA GLN A 596 21.66 52.51 15.81
C GLN A 596 22.05 51.05 16.08
N SER A 597 22.14 50.68 17.37
CA SER A 597 22.38 49.29 17.75
C SER A 597 21.28 48.36 17.23
N CYS A 598 21.66 47.12 16.90
CA CYS A 598 20.70 46.09 16.50
C CYS A 598 21.12 44.72 17.03
N THR A 599 20.13 43.91 17.43
CA THR A 599 20.35 42.61 18.06
C THR A 599 20.89 41.56 17.08
N GLU A 600 20.37 41.51 15.86
CA GLU A 600 20.91 40.75 14.73
C GLU A 600 20.26 41.25 13.44
N LEU A 601 21.06 41.65 12.44
CA LEU A 601 20.59 41.98 11.11
C LEU A 601 21.08 40.92 10.12
N ASN A 602 20.15 40.19 9.50
CA ASN A 602 20.47 39.21 8.46
C ASN A 602 20.61 39.90 7.09
N LEU A 603 21.83 39.93 6.54
CA LEU A 603 22.08 40.45 5.19
C LEU A 603 22.24 39.32 4.14
N ILE A 604 22.17 38.06 4.56
CA ILE A 604 22.22 36.91 3.64
C ILE A 604 20.98 36.91 2.75
N ASP A 605 19.79 37.02 3.36
CA ASP A 605 18.52 36.99 2.63
C ASP A 605 18.45 38.15 1.63
N LYS A 606 18.88 39.34 2.05
CA LYS A 606 18.96 40.53 1.19
C LYS A 606 19.89 40.36 0.00
N PHE A 607 20.97 39.59 0.14
CA PHE A 607 21.86 39.30 -0.97
C PHE A 607 21.16 38.46 -2.04
N PHE A 608 20.50 37.38 -1.64
CA PHE A 608 19.82 36.50 -2.58
C PHE A 608 18.52 37.08 -3.16
N GLU A 609 17.92 38.09 -2.52
CA GLU A 609 16.80 38.86 -3.07
C GLU A 609 17.19 39.68 -4.32
N ILE A 610 18.42 40.19 -4.38
CA ILE A 610 18.88 41.07 -5.48
C ILE A 610 19.90 40.41 -6.43
N SER A 611 20.58 39.36 -5.98
CA SER A 611 21.58 38.62 -6.75
C SER A 611 20.94 37.89 -7.93
N SER A 612 21.61 37.85 -9.08
CA SER A 612 21.19 37.01 -10.22
C SER A 612 21.72 35.58 -10.13
N LEU A 613 22.53 35.25 -9.12
CA LEU A 613 23.13 33.93 -8.95
C LEU A 613 22.09 32.80 -8.86
N PRO A 614 20.98 32.91 -8.09
CA PRO A 614 20.01 31.83 -8.02
C PRO A 614 19.36 31.48 -9.36
N ILE A 615 19.12 32.49 -10.20
CA ILE A 615 18.55 32.31 -11.54
C ILE A 615 19.58 31.62 -12.44
N ALA A 616 20.81 32.12 -12.45
CA ALA A 616 21.90 31.55 -13.24
C ALA A 616 22.18 30.08 -12.86
N TRP A 617 22.20 29.75 -11.57
CA TRP A 617 22.39 28.38 -11.10
C TRP A 617 21.29 27.43 -11.55
N HIS A 618 20.04 27.90 -11.56
CA HIS A 618 18.92 27.10 -12.03
C HIS A 618 18.98 26.85 -13.55
N GLU A 619 19.31 27.88 -14.33
CA GLU A 619 19.51 27.74 -15.78
C GLU A 619 20.66 26.77 -16.09
N GLU A 620 21.76 26.87 -15.37
CA GLU A 620 22.92 25.98 -15.54
C GLU A 620 22.59 24.53 -15.14
N GLU A 621 21.78 24.32 -14.10
CA GLU A 621 21.33 23.00 -13.67
C GLU A 621 20.50 22.32 -14.76
N LEU A 622 19.60 23.06 -15.41
CA LEU A 622 18.81 22.57 -16.54
C LEU A 622 19.71 22.16 -17.72
N VAL A 623 20.74 22.97 -18.02
CA VAL A 623 21.72 22.68 -19.07
C VAL A 623 22.56 21.46 -18.74
N GLN A 624 23.10 21.36 -17.52
CA GLN A 624 23.89 20.21 -17.07
C GLN A 624 23.06 18.93 -17.09
N THR A 625 21.79 19.00 -16.68
CA THR A 625 20.86 17.86 -16.73
C THR A 625 20.61 17.40 -18.16
N ALA A 626 20.38 18.34 -19.10
CA ALA A 626 20.21 18.02 -20.51
C ALA A 626 21.48 17.37 -21.10
N ASN A 627 22.65 17.92 -20.79
CA ASN A 627 23.95 17.38 -21.25
C ASN A 627 24.22 15.98 -20.67
N ASN A 628 23.93 15.75 -19.39
CA ASN A 628 24.06 14.45 -18.75
C ASN A 628 23.17 13.39 -19.42
N LYS A 629 21.92 13.75 -19.78
CA LYS A 629 21.03 12.87 -20.53
C LYS A 629 21.61 12.55 -21.90
N GLU A 630 22.08 13.56 -22.63
CA GLU A 630 22.74 13.40 -23.93
C GLU A 630 23.95 12.44 -23.85
N ASP A 631 24.82 12.60 -22.85
CA ASP A 631 26.00 11.74 -22.66
C ASP A 631 25.64 10.27 -22.33
N ILE A 632 24.56 10.05 -21.57
CA ILE A 632 24.04 8.70 -21.30
C ILE A 632 23.59 8.05 -22.61
N VAL A 633 22.85 8.80 -23.45
CA VAL A 633 22.41 8.32 -24.77
C VAL A 633 23.60 8.00 -25.65
N LYS A 634 24.57 8.92 -25.77
CA LYS A 634 25.81 8.72 -26.55
C LYS A 634 26.57 7.47 -26.11
N THR A 635 26.66 7.24 -24.81
CA THR A 635 27.32 6.05 -24.24
C THR A 635 26.60 4.77 -24.65
N LYS A 636 25.26 4.74 -24.59
CA LYS A 636 24.44 3.60 -25.01
C LYS A 636 24.53 3.35 -26.52
N ILE A 637 24.45 4.41 -27.33
CA ILE A 637 24.64 4.32 -28.78
C ILE A 637 25.99 3.67 -29.09
N ASN A 638 27.08 4.18 -28.51
CA ASN A 638 28.43 3.65 -28.71
C ASN A 638 28.53 2.18 -28.28
N HIS A 639 27.91 1.81 -27.15
CA HIS A 639 27.88 0.44 -26.66
C HIS A 639 27.25 -0.53 -27.68
N HIS A 640 26.09 -0.19 -28.25
CA HIS A 640 25.41 -1.05 -29.21
C HIS A 640 26.11 -1.09 -30.57
N ILE A 641 26.53 0.07 -31.10
CA ILE A 641 27.20 0.18 -32.40
C ILE A 641 28.59 -0.49 -32.39
N LYS A 642 29.26 -0.58 -31.22
CA LYS A 642 30.52 -1.33 -31.09
C LYS A 642 30.34 -2.82 -31.39
N THR A 643 29.14 -3.38 -31.22
CA THR A 643 28.88 -4.81 -31.40
C THR A 643 28.44 -5.17 -32.81
N LYS A 644 27.67 -4.31 -33.47
CA LYS A 644 27.19 -4.50 -34.85
C LYS A 644 26.72 -3.17 -35.45
N ALA A 645 26.73 -3.10 -36.78
CA ALA A 645 26.06 -2.03 -37.50
C ALA A 645 24.54 -2.16 -37.32
N LEU A 646 23.85 -1.04 -37.15
CA LEU A 646 22.42 -0.98 -36.83
C LEU A 646 21.74 0.14 -37.61
N ASN A 647 20.51 -0.06 -38.07
CA ASN A 647 19.71 1.04 -38.63
C ASN A 647 19.11 1.91 -37.50
N TYR A 648 18.56 3.07 -37.88
CA TYR A 648 18.00 4.05 -36.93
C TYR A 648 16.97 3.42 -35.96
N ASN A 649 15.99 2.70 -36.50
CA ASN A 649 14.87 2.16 -35.72
C ASN A 649 15.33 1.07 -34.75
N GLU A 650 16.24 0.18 -35.19
CA GLU A 650 16.82 -0.84 -34.33
C GLU A 650 17.66 -0.24 -33.21
N LEU A 651 18.51 0.74 -33.55
CA LEU A 651 19.36 1.43 -32.58
C LEU A 651 18.52 2.21 -31.55
N PHE A 652 17.51 2.95 -32.02
CA PHE A 652 16.59 3.67 -31.14
C PHE A 652 15.85 2.72 -30.20
N THR A 653 15.36 1.59 -30.71
CA THR A 653 14.65 0.60 -29.90
C THR A 653 15.56 -0.03 -28.84
N LEU A 654 16.82 -0.32 -29.17
CA LEU A 654 17.81 -0.83 -28.21
C LEU A 654 18.18 0.23 -27.16
N CYS A 655 18.31 1.48 -27.56
CA CYS A 655 18.61 2.59 -26.66
C CYS A 655 17.44 3.00 -25.76
N LYS A 656 16.20 2.55 -26.02
CA LYS A 656 15.06 2.74 -25.10
C LYS A 656 15.21 2.00 -23.78
N ASP A 657 16.11 1.03 -23.67
CA ASP A 657 16.42 0.31 -22.42
C ASP A 657 17.31 1.15 -21.46
N ILE A 658 16.96 2.43 -21.29
CA ILE A 658 17.57 3.34 -20.31
C ILE A 658 16.66 3.37 -19.08
N ASN A 659 17.17 2.89 -17.94
CA ASN A 659 16.41 2.77 -16.69
C ASN A 659 16.25 4.08 -15.90
N VAL A 660 16.77 5.19 -16.43
CA VAL A 660 16.94 6.46 -15.71
C VAL A 660 15.99 7.54 -16.20
N PHE A 661 15.78 7.63 -17.52
CA PHE A 661 14.85 8.56 -18.15
C PHE A 661 14.25 7.92 -19.41
N LYS A 662 13.05 8.33 -19.80
CA LYS A 662 12.44 7.93 -21.07
C LYS A 662 13.14 8.64 -22.23
N LEU A 663 13.69 7.86 -23.16
CA LEU A 663 14.33 8.38 -24.37
C LEU A 663 13.27 8.85 -25.38
N ASP A 664 13.29 10.15 -25.68
CA ASP A 664 12.55 10.72 -26.80
C ASP A 664 13.38 10.66 -28.10
N ASP A 665 12.70 10.82 -29.23
CA ASP A 665 13.32 10.74 -30.56
C ASP A 665 14.22 11.95 -30.84
N GLU A 666 13.88 13.12 -30.30
CA GLU A 666 14.60 14.37 -30.51
C GLU A 666 15.99 14.35 -29.85
N LEU A 667 16.07 13.95 -28.58
CA LEU A 667 17.31 13.77 -27.84
C LEU A 667 18.17 12.68 -28.46
N PHE A 668 17.55 11.58 -28.91
CA PHE A 668 18.27 10.50 -29.59
C PHE A 668 18.91 11.00 -30.88
N LYS A 669 18.14 11.69 -31.73
CA LYS A 669 18.63 12.26 -32.97
C LYS A 669 19.74 13.29 -32.73
N LYS A 670 19.55 14.22 -31.80
CA LYS A 670 20.56 15.20 -31.40
C LYS A 670 21.87 14.54 -30.96
N SER A 671 21.76 13.49 -30.14
CA SER A 671 22.92 12.72 -29.65
C SER A 671 23.64 12.01 -30.79
N LEU A 672 22.89 11.40 -31.71
CA LEU A 672 23.41 10.68 -32.87
C LEU A 672 24.13 11.63 -33.84
N ASP A 673 23.51 12.76 -34.18
CA ASP A 673 24.08 13.80 -35.04
C ASP A 673 25.39 14.35 -34.43
N SER A 674 25.41 14.62 -33.12
CA SER A 674 26.61 15.04 -32.39
C SER A 674 27.75 14.01 -32.46
N MET A 675 27.43 12.72 -32.41
CA MET A 675 28.43 11.66 -32.50
C MET A 675 28.96 11.46 -33.93
N ILE A 676 28.12 11.65 -34.94
CA ILE A 676 28.52 11.64 -36.36
C ILE A 676 29.43 12.84 -36.64
N SER A 677 29.02 14.05 -36.22
CA SER A 677 29.82 15.27 -36.42
C SER A 677 31.17 15.21 -35.70
N SER A 678 31.25 14.46 -34.60
CA SER A 678 32.47 14.26 -33.82
C SER A 678 33.28 13.03 -34.25
N ASN A 679 32.91 12.37 -35.35
CA ASN A 679 33.57 11.18 -35.91
C ASN A 679 33.66 9.98 -34.95
N TYR A 680 32.70 9.82 -34.03
CA TYR A 680 32.60 8.61 -33.19
C TYR A 680 31.87 7.46 -33.91
N ILE A 681 30.97 7.79 -34.83
CA ILE A 681 30.09 6.87 -35.56
C ILE A 681 30.07 7.32 -37.01
N GLU A 682 30.00 6.35 -37.93
CA GLU A 682 29.80 6.59 -39.36
C GLU A 682 28.39 6.17 -39.76
N LEU A 683 27.74 6.97 -40.60
CA LEU A 683 26.52 6.58 -41.30
C LEU A 683 26.90 6.13 -42.71
N ASN A 684 26.64 4.86 -43.02
CA ASN A 684 26.73 4.38 -44.39
C ASN A 684 25.44 4.78 -45.13
N GLU A 685 25.53 5.80 -45.98
CA GLU A 685 24.37 6.37 -46.71
C GLU A 685 23.70 5.38 -47.66
N GLU A 686 24.42 4.39 -48.19
CA GLU A 686 23.87 3.39 -49.11
C GLU A 686 22.99 2.35 -48.41
N SER A 687 23.34 2.01 -47.16
CA SER A 687 22.65 0.99 -46.36
C SER A 687 21.76 1.55 -45.25
N ASN A 688 21.84 2.87 -44.97
CA ASN A 688 21.20 3.52 -43.82
C ASN A 688 21.55 2.86 -42.47
N MET A 689 22.79 2.36 -42.37
CA MET A 689 23.30 1.68 -41.17
C MET A 689 24.35 2.56 -40.50
N TYR A 690 24.25 2.66 -39.17
CA TYR A 690 25.23 3.30 -38.32
C TYR A 690 26.25 2.26 -37.84
N SER A 691 27.53 2.55 -38.03
CA SER A 691 28.65 1.68 -37.62
C SER A 691 29.70 2.46 -36.83
N LYS A 692 30.48 1.74 -36.02
CA LYS A 692 31.55 2.37 -35.27
C LYS A 692 32.64 2.79 -36.24
N LEU A 693 33.07 4.04 -36.14
CA LEU A 693 34.22 4.52 -36.91
C LEU A 693 35.48 3.88 -36.31
N VAL A 694 36.11 2.98 -37.07
CA VAL A 694 37.37 2.32 -36.69
C VAL A 694 38.50 3.10 -37.34
N TYR A 695 39.31 3.78 -36.53
CA TYR A 695 40.55 4.42 -36.98
C TYR A 695 41.63 3.39 -37.29
#